data_AF-A0A5C5X6T5-F1
#
_entry.id   AF-A0A5C5X6T5-F1
#
_cell.length_a   1.000
_cell.length_b   1.000
_cell.length_c   1.000
_cell.angle_alpha   90.00
_cell.angle_beta   90.00
_cell.angle_gamma   90.00
#
_symmetry.space_group_name_H-M   'P 1'
#
loop_
_entity.id
_entity.type
_entity.pdbx_description
1 polymer ?
#
loop_
_entity_poly.entity_id
_entity_poly.type
_entity_poly.pdbx_seq_one_letter_code
_entity_poly.pdbx_strand_id
1 'polypeptide(L)'
;MTSRFNRTLSLLIFLSLAGAGASEAWSAERTPNVVLIFADDLGYGDLGCYGATKVQTPNIDKLAAEGRRFTDAHSVSAVCTPSRYALLTGEYPVRGNGGKGIWGPAPVTSPLLVDPDKTTIADLFKNCGYAAAAFGKWHLGFKTGSNDWQEPLSPGPQDLGFDSYFGVPVVNSAPPYVFVENERIVGGDPDDPLVHLGRNKKDEVTAITEIPPEAAQRSPNQFGGAVEAHRRYNDYEVGTTLANKSVEWIGSHQDKPFFLYLATTNIHHPFTPAKQFQGTSQCGLYGDYIHELDWIVGEILTCLDENGLTDDTLVVFTSDNGGMFNHGGQAAFEAGHRQNGDLLGFKFGVWEGGHRVPFIVRWPGKVKSGTVSDQLFGNVDMLATFAALTDQQLDSKQQADSVNMLPALLGETEETLRDHLILAPHKGTHLSVRKGKWIYIPNQGSGGFNGKKPGDHTFGGPPAVHFVGSVNSDIEDGKIRKDAPPAQLYNLEDDRSQTQNVINEHPELVEELRVLLSRYAPAQDEKASKQNSKKAASHAAPKTPASPSGRSATFDFESGELAPWKVIEGSFGNVVGQRETFFHNGQEYNKQGQYYLTTLEHSPEAVKGSDSQTGVIVSPLFIPTGKKMTFRIGGGRGDETYAALCKADGDEEVLIARGINSQVMQGAEWDLTPYLGQKMYIRIVDHSTTGWGHLTVDDFQFDANVLPEYPQHLIAP
;
A
#
# COMPACT_ATOMS: atom_id res chain seq x y z
N MET A 1 72.09 -51.74 -55.89
CA MET A 1 72.29 -52.41 -54.58
C MET A 1 70.97 -52.31 -53.83
N THR A 2 70.13 -53.35 -53.98
CA THR A 2 69.79 -54.34 -52.91
C THR A 2 68.87 -53.72 -51.86
N SER A 3 67.66 -54.21 -51.55
CA SER A 3 66.98 -55.45 -51.90
C SER A 3 65.51 -55.30 -51.41
N ARG A 4 64.51 -55.59 -52.25
CA ARG A 4 63.60 -56.76 -52.19
C ARG A 4 62.37 -56.60 -51.27
N PHE A 5 61.18 -56.47 -51.86
CA PHE A 5 60.15 -57.51 -52.16
C PHE A 5 59.09 -57.59 -51.03
N ASN A 6 57.86 -57.15 -51.28
CA ASN A 6 56.73 -57.93 -51.83
C ASN A 6 56.27 -59.05 -50.88
N ARG A 7 55.01 -59.00 -50.38
CA ARG A 7 53.88 -59.76 -50.96
C ARG A 7 52.58 -59.74 -50.13
N THR A 8 51.49 -59.39 -50.85
CA THR A 8 50.12 -59.99 -50.86
C THR A 8 49.35 -60.11 -49.53
N LEU A 9 48.17 -59.48 -49.34
CA LEU A 9 46.87 -59.62 -50.04
C LEU A 9 45.91 -60.34 -49.10
N SER A 10 44.83 -59.69 -48.66
CA SER A 10 43.45 -60.20 -48.82
C SER A 10 42.40 -59.34 -48.09
N LEU A 11 41.35 -59.05 -48.84
CA LEU A 11 39.93 -58.88 -48.49
C LEU A 11 39.55 -57.70 -47.55
N LEU A 12 38.86 -56.66 -48.01
CA LEU A 12 37.46 -56.54 -48.52
C LEU A 12 36.51 -56.01 -47.44
N ILE A 13 35.93 -54.84 -47.72
CA ILE A 13 34.51 -54.43 -47.59
C ILE A 13 34.40 -52.97 -47.10
N PHE A 14 34.13 -52.10 -48.07
CA PHE A 14 33.04 -51.11 -48.08
C PHE A 14 32.46 -50.68 -46.72
N LEU A 15 32.56 -49.39 -46.37
CA LEU A 15 31.43 -48.45 -46.44
C LEU A 15 31.87 -47.04 -46.00
N SER A 16 31.34 -46.06 -46.72
CA SER A 16 31.06 -44.68 -46.30
C SER A 16 31.16 -44.39 -44.80
N LEU A 17 32.07 -43.50 -44.41
CA LEU A 17 31.79 -42.57 -43.31
C LEU A 17 32.00 -41.15 -43.82
N ALA A 18 30.87 -40.45 -43.89
CA ALA A 18 30.80 -39.01 -43.91
C ALA A 18 31.78 -38.44 -42.88
N GLY A 19 32.56 -37.45 -43.29
CA GLY A 19 33.32 -36.63 -42.37
C GLY A 19 32.34 -35.94 -41.44
N ALA A 20 32.08 -36.56 -40.29
CA ALA A 20 31.55 -35.89 -39.13
C ALA A 20 32.64 -34.96 -38.64
N GLY A 21 32.66 -33.74 -39.19
CA GLY A 21 33.16 -32.62 -38.43
C GLY A 21 32.35 -32.61 -37.15
N ALA A 22 33.00 -32.93 -36.03
CA ALA A 22 32.48 -32.57 -34.73
C ALA A 22 32.43 -31.04 -34.70
N SER A 23 31.30 -30.49 -35.13
CA SER A 23 30.87 -29.21 -34.65
C SER A 23 30.67 -29.40 -33.15
N GLU A 24 31.69 -29.08 -32.36
CA GLU A 24 31.45 -28.48 -31.05
C GLU A 24 30.60 -27.25 -31.34
N ALA A 25 29.29 -27.45 -31.38
CA ALA A 25 28.36 -26.38 -31.21
C ALA A 25 28.67 -25.85 -29.81
N TRP A 26 29.40 -24.73 -29.74
CA TRP A 26 29.30 -23.85 -28.59
C TRP A 26 27.80 -23.71 -28.33
N SER A 27 27.32 -24.38 -27.28
CA SER A 27 26.01 -24.09 -26.72
C SER A 27 26.02 -22.59 -26.48
N ALA A 28 25.09 -21.86 -27.10
CA ALA A 28 24.69 -20.58 -26.54
C ALA A 28 24.48 -20.83 -25.04
N GLU A 29 25.13 -20.06 -24.17
CA GLU A 29 24.95 -20.22 -22.71
C GLU A 29 23.45 -20.30 -22.46
N ARG A 30 22.97 -21.46 -21.99
CA ARG A 30 21.56 -21.63 -21.68
C ARG A 30 21.21 -20.58 -20.62
N THR A 31 20.17 -19.79 -20.87
CA THR A 31 19.66 -18.86 -19.87
C THR A 31 19.19 -19.68 -18.66
N PRO A 32 19.48 -19.26 -17.42
CA PRO A 32 19.30 -20.10 -16.24
C PRO A 32 17.82 -20.34 -15.96
N ASN A 33 17.51 -21.44 -15.29
CA ASN A 33 16.23 -21.53 -14.58
C ASN A 33 16.19 -20.49 -13.45
N VAL A 34 14.99 -20.06 -13.08
CA VAL A 34 14.79 -19.13 -11.98
C VAL A 34 13.74 -19.70 -11.03
N VAL A 35 14.11 -19.80 -9.75
CA VAL A 35 13.18 -20.12 -8.66
C VAL A 35 13.13 -18.93 -7.72
N LEU A 36 11.97 -18.29 -7.63
CA LEU A 36 11.68 -17.22 -6.67
C LEU A 36 10.79 -17.76 -5.56
N ILE A 37 11.36 -17.98 -4.38
CA ILE A 37 10.65 -18.37 -3.15
C ILE A 37 10.28 -17.09 -2.40
N PHE A 38 8.97 -16.87 -2.22
CA PHE A 38 8.41 -15.65 -1.65
C PHE A 38 7.55 -15.97 -0.43
N ALA A 39 8.18 -15.94 0.75
CA ALA A 39 7.56 -16.23 2.04
C ALA A 39 6.55 -15.14 2.47
N ASP A 40 5.64 -15.50 3.37
CA ASP A 40 4.54 -14.66 3.83
C ASP A 40 4.72 -14.34 5.32
N ASP A 41 4.87 -13.06 5.66
CA ASP A 41 5.11 -12.57 7.05
C ASP A 41 6.41 -13.06 7.72
N LEU A 42 7.42 -13.45 6.95
CA LEU A 42 8.72 -13.85 7.50
C LEU A 42 9.54 -12.59 7.83
N GLY A 43 9.74 -12.36 9.12
CA GLY A 43 10.51 -11.24 9.63
C GLY A 43 12.01 -11.40 9.40
N TYR A 44 12.71 -10.26 9.46
CA TYR A 44 14.15 -10.20 9.22
C TYR A 44 14.96 -11.11 10.14
N GLY A 45 14.51 -11.31 11.38
CA GLY A 45 15.19 -12.10 12.42
C GLY A 45 14.68 -13.52 12.57
N ASP A 46 13.88 -14.04 11.62
CA ASP A 46 13.31 -15.38 11.70
C ASP A 46 14.27 -16.51 11.27
N LEU A 47 15.39 -16.17 10.64
CA LEU A 47 16.33 -17.14 10.06
C LEU A 47 17.66 -17.19 10.84
N GLY A 48 18.28 -18.38 10.91
CA GLY A 48 19.57 -18.59 11.56
C GLY A 48 20.66 -17.69 11.00
N CYS A 49 20.78 -17.61 9.67
CA CYS A 49 21.69 -16.72 8.96
C CYS A 49 21.41 -15.21 9.14
N TYR A 50 20.30 -14.84 9.77
CA TYR A 50 19.96 -13.48 10.18
C TYR A 50 19.90 -13.29 11.71
N GLY A 51 20.29 -14.30 12.50
CA GLY A 51 20.45 -14.19 13.95
C GLY A 51 19.39 -14.90 14.79
N ALA A 52 18.47 -15.66 14.18
CA ALA A 52 17.52 -16.48 14.95
C ALA A 52 18.26 -17.53 15.79
N THR A 53 17.81 -17.73 17.03
CA THR A 53 18.38 -18.73 17.96
C THR A 53 17.35 -19.75 18.46
N LYS A 54 16.06 -19.46 18.30
CA LYS A 54 14.94 -20.31 18.75
C LYS A 54 14.37 -21.22 17.66
N VAL A 55 14.79 -20.99 16.43
CA VAL A 55 14.39 -21.70 15.23
C VAL A 55 15.67 -22.08 14.49
N GLN A 56 15.68 -23.25 13.85
CA GLN A 56 16.80 -23.73 13.05
C GLN A 56 16.36 -23.79 11.58
N THR A 57 17.09 -23.11 10.70
CA THR A 57 16.77 -23.03 9.27
C THR A 57 17.95 -23.54 8.42
N PRO A 58 18.38 -24.81 8.58
CA PRO A 58 19.60 -25.31 7.97
C PRO A 58 19.60 -25.24 6.43
N ASN A 59 18.46 -25.39 5.76
CA ASN A 59 18.42 -25.34 4.30
C ASN A 59 18.51 -23.90 3.78
N ILE A 60 17.85 -22.95 4.45
CA ILE A 60 17.94 -21.52 4.12
C ILE A 60 19.33 -20.97 4.51
N ASP A 61 19.90 -21.44 5.61
CA ASP A 61 21.26 -21.09 6.03
C ASP A 61 22.30 -21.63 5.03
N LYS A 62 22.09 -22.84 4.51
CA LYS A 62 22.87 -23.40 3.40
C LYS A 62 22.72 -22.54 2.14
N LEU A 63 21.51 -22.12 1.79
CA LEU A 63 21.26 -21.21 0.66
C LEU A 63 22.08 -19.91 0.79
N ALA A 64 22.13 -19.32 1.99
CA ALA A 64 22.94 -18.14 2.27
C ALA A 64 24.45 -18.42 2.21
N ALA A 65 24.90 -19.54 2.77
CA ALA A 65 26.31 -19.93 2.79
C ALA A 65 26.86 -20.26 1.39
N GLU A 66 26.03 -20.84 0.52
CA GLU A 66 26.38 -21.16 -0.86
C GLU A 66 26.13 -20.00 -1.83
N GLY A 67 25.45 -18.95 -1.37
CA GLY A 67 25.05 -17.81 -2.16
C GLY A 67 25.51 -16.48 -1.58
N ARG A 68 24.63 -15.48 -1.72
CA ARG A 68 24.81 -14.12 -1.21
C ARG A 68 23.59 -13.72 -0.41
N ARG A 69 23.81 -13.18 0.79
CA ARG A 69 22.76 -12.65 1.68
C ARG A 69 22.75 -11.13 1.68
N PHE A 70 21.58 -10.53 1.64
CA PHE A 70 21.43 -9.07 1.63
C PHE A 70 21.04 -8.53 3.00
N THR A 71 21.65 -7.42 3.40
CA THR A 71 21.34 -6.78 4.68
C THR A 71 20.38 -5.60 4.55
N ASP A 72 20.29 -4.98 3.37
CA ASP A 72 19.45 -3.79 3.05
C ASP A 72 18.38 -4.07 1.98
N ALA A 73 17.68 -5.20 2.13
CA ALA A 73 16.58 -5.59 1.26
C ALA A 73 15.22 -5.32 1.89
N HIS A 74 14.31 -4.78 1.09
CA HIS A 74 12.99 -4.35 1.53
C HIS A 74 11.88 -4.81 0.58
N SER A 75 10.75 -5.17 1.15
CA SER A 75 9.48 -5.09 0.43
C SER A 75 9.01 -3.63 0.44
N VAL A 76 8.60 -3.07 -0.69
CA VAL A 76 8.21 -1.65 -0.75
C VAL A 76 6.89 -1.36 -0.03
N SER A 77 6.20 -2.39 0.45
CA SER A 77 5.08 -2.29 1.37
C SER A 77 5.29 -3.22 2.57
N ALA A 78 4.68 -2.84 3.69
CA ALA A 78 4.58 -3.69 4.88
C ALA A 78 3.33 -4.58 4.85
N VAL A 79 2.75 -4.84 3.67
CA VAL A 79 1.52 -5.60 3.48
C VAL A 79 1.60 -6.48 2.23
N CYS A 80 1.18 -7.74 2.35
CA CYS A 80 1.21 -8.75 1.30
C CYS A 80 0.74 -8.31 -0.11
N THR A 81 -0.52 -7.92 -0.31
CA THR A 81 -1.06 -7.56 -1.64
C THR A 81 -0.25 -6.46 -2.35
N PRO A 82 0.00 -5.28 -1.74
CA PRO A 82 0.82 -4.27 -2.40
C PRO A 82 2.26 -4.71 -2.64
N SER A 83 2.88 -5.50 -1.75
CA SER A 83 4.21 -6.05 -2.01
C SER A 83 4.22 -7.00 -3.21
N ARG A 84 3.23 -7.89 -3.34
CA ARG A 84 3.07 -8.80 -4.49
C ARG A 84 2.83 -8.02 -5.78
N TYR A 85 2.03 -6.96 -5.72
CA TYR A 85 1.82 -6.05 -6.85
C TYR A 85 3.15 -5.47 -7.34
N ALA A 86 3.94 -4.89 -6.42
CA ALA A 86 5.21 -4.27 -6.77
C ALA A 86 6.23 -5.28 -7.31
N LEU A 87 6.30 -6.46 -6.69
CA LEU A 87 7.18 -7.55 -7.13
C LEU A 87 6.89 -7.95 -8.58
N LEU A 88 5.63 -8.21 -8.92
CA LEU A 88 5.27 -8.72 -10.23
C LEU A 88 5.32 -7.64 -11.32
N THR A 89 5.01 -6.39 -10.98
CA THR A 89 4.81 -5.31 -11.98
C THR A 89 5.96 -4.32 -12.08
N GLY A 90 6.91 -4.32 -11.14
CA GLY A 90 7.97 -3.32 -11.06
C GLY A 90 7.48 -1.90 -10.76
N GLU A 91 6.22 -1.73 -10.32
CA GLU A 91 5.60 -0.43 -10.05
C GLU A 91 5.30 -0.26 -8.56
N TYR A 92 5.52 0.94 -8.03
CA TYR A 92 5.16 1.21 -6.64
C TYR A 92 3.65 1.07 -6.40
N PRO A 93 3.20 0.47 -5.28
CA PRO A 93 1.79 0.24 -5.01
C PRO A 93 0.95 1.51 -4.95
N VAL A 94 1.57 2.67 -4.68
CA VAL A 94 0.92 3.98 -4.68
C VAL A 94 0.36 4.37 -6.05
N ARG A 95 0.90 3.81 -7.14
CA ARG A 95 0.42 4.02 -8.52
C ARG A 95 -0.67 3.01 -8.93
N GLY A 96 -0.78 1.91 -8.21
CA GLY A 96 -1.78 0.88 -8.44
C GLY A 96 -3.22 1.38 -8.27
N ASN A 97 -4.18 0.56 -8.70
CA ASN A 97 -5.62 0.84 -8.60
C ASN A 97 -6.02 2.19 -9.24
N GLY A 98 -5.50 2.48 -10.43
CA GLY A 98 -5.77 3.74 -11.15
C GLY A 98 -5.18 4.97 -10.47
N GLY A 99 -4.08 4.84 -9.72
CA GLY A 99 -3.44 5.93 -9.00
C GLY A 99 -4.00 6.21 -7.60
N LYS A 100 -5.01 5.45 -7.14
CA LYS A 100 -5.53 5.51 -5.76
C LYS A 100 -4.60 4.89 -4.73
N GLY A 101 -3.70 4.03 -5.21
CA GLY A 101 -2.82 3.21 -4.40
C GLY A 101 -3.48 1.92 -3.89
N ILE A 102 -2.63 0.93 -3.67
CA ILE A 102 -2.94 -0.35 -3.03
C ILE A 102 -2.28 -0.29 -1.65
N TRP A 103 -3.09 -0.22 -0.59
CA TRP A 103 -2.62 0.06 0.78
C TRP A 103 -2.88 -1.08 1.77
N GLY A 104 -3.58 -2.13 1.33
CA GLY A 104 -4.06 -3.18 2.22
C GLY A 104 -4.20 -4.51 1.50
N PRO A 105 -4.51 -5.59 2.25
CA PRO A 105 -4.80 -6.88 1.66
C PRO A 105 -6.04 -6.79 0.75
N ALA A 106 -5.98 -7.45 -0.40
CA ALA A 106 -7.10 -7.51 -1.33
C ALA A 106 -8.29 -8.24 -0.65
N PRO A 107 -9.51 -7.67 -0.68
CA PRO A 107 -10.68 -8.38 -0.18
C PRO A 107 -10.98 -9.60 -1.05
N VAL A 108 -11.75 -10.56 -0.51
CA VAL A 108 -12.12 -11.79 -1.21
C VAL A 108 -12.90 -11.56 -2.52
N THR A 109 -13.56 -10.40 -2.65
CA THR A 109 -14.29 -9.99 -3.86
C THR A 109 -13.47 -9.07 -4.77
N SER A 110 -12.18 -8.91 -4.52
CA SER A 110 -11.33 -8.00 -5.29
C SER A 110 -11.28 -8.42 -6.77
N PRO A 111 -11.47 -7.47 -7.72
CA PRO A 111 -11.02 -7.70 -9.08
C PRO A 111 -9.51 -7.98 -9.09
N LEU A 112 -9.02 -8.51 -10.22
CA LEU A 112 -7.59 -8.55 -10.51
C LEU A 112 -7.02 -7.13 -10.44
N LEU A 113 -6.05 -6.93 -9.55
CA LEU A 113 -5.46 -5.62 -9.26
C LEU A 113 -4.38 -5.22 -10.27
N VAL A 114 -3.81 -6.19 -10.98
CA VAL A 114 -2.86 -5.97 -12.05
C VAL A 114 -3.63 -5.88 -13.36
N ASP A 115 -3.39 -4.80 -14.09
CA ASP A 115 -3.92 -4.63 -15.44
C ASP A 115 -3.24 -5.67 -16.37
N PRO A 116 -3.98 -6.56 -17.04
CA PRO A 116 -3.42 -7.58 -17.92
C PRO A 116 -2.55 -7.02 -19.07
N ASP A 117 -2.71 -5.75 -19.43
CA ASP A 117 -1.88 -5.11 -20.45
C ASP A 117 -0.50 -4.68 -19.90
N LYS A 118 -0.28 -4.72 -18.58
CA LYS A 118 1.01 -4.44 -17.96
C LYS A 118 1.92 -5.66 -18.06
N THR A 119 3.14 -5.43 -18.54
CA THR A 119 4.21 -6.43 -18.46
C THR A 119 4.53 -6.76 -17.01
N THR A 120 4.53 -8.05 -16.71
CA THR A 120 4.92 -8.62 -15.43
C THR A 120 6.26 -9.37 -15.54
N ILE A 121 6.82 -9.76 -14.39
CA ILE A 121 8.01 -10.63 -14.39
C ILE A 121 7.79 -11.93 -15.15
N ALA A 122 6.59 -12.50 -15.14
CA ALA A 122 6.30 -13.74 -15.84
C ALA A 122 6.28 -13.54 -17.36
N ASP A 123 5.78 -12.38 -17.84
CA ASP A 123 5.85 -12.04 -19.26
C ASP A 123 7.29 -11.97 -19.76
N LEU A 124 8.22 -11.43 -18.96
CA LEU A 124 9.64 -11.41 -19.31
C LEU A 124 10.16 -12.82 -19.57
N PHE A 125 9.91 -13.76 -18.67
CA PHE A 125 10.35 -15.15 -18.86
C PHE A 125 9.63 -15.81 -20.05
N LYS A 126 8.33 -15.59 -20.19
CA LYS A 126 7.54 -16.15 -21.29
C LYS A 126 8.02 -15.67 -22.67
N ASN A 127 8.40 -14.39 -22.79
CA ASN A 127 8.90 -13.79 -24.03
C ASN A 127 10.19 -14.45 -24.54
N CYS A 128 11.01 -15.02 -23.67
CA CYS A 128 12.23 -15.75 -24.03
C CYS A 128 12.09 -17.27 -23.96
N GLY A 129 10.85 -17.79 -23.97
CA GLY A 129 10.57 -19.22 -24.13
C GLY A 129 10.64 -20.04 -22.84
N TYR A 130 10.61 -19.40 -21.68
CA TYR A 130 10.53 -20.11 -20.41
C TYR A 130 9.14 -20.72 -20.22
N ALA A 131 9.09 -21.82 -19.48
CA ALA A 131 7.87 -22.18 -18.78
C ALA A 131 7.72 -21.33 -17.53
N ALA A 132 6.56 -20.70 -17.32
CA ALA A 132 6.31 -19.88 -16.13
C ALA A 132 5.21 -20.49 -15.26
N ALA A 133 5.49 -20.71 -13.97
CA ALA A 133 4.49 -21.17 -13.00
C ALA A 133 4.44 -20.27 -11.76
N ALA A 134 3.21 -20.05 -11.27
CA ALA A 134 2.95 -19.41 -9.99
C ALA A 134 2.33 -20.46 -9.05
N PHE A 135 3.04 -20.84 -7.98
CA PHE A 135 2.53 -21.76 -6.98
C PHE A 135 2.40 -21.10 -5.61
N GLY A 136 1.26 -21.31 -4.96
CA GLY A 136 0.97 -20.82 -3.62
C GLY A 136 0.04 -19.61 -3.58
N LYS A 137 0.31 -18.66 -2.70
CA LYS A 137 -0.56 -17.52 -2.40
C LYS A 137 -0.55 -16.50 -3.54
N TRP A 138 -1.73 -16.28 -4.14
CA TRP A 138 -1.90 -15.27 -5.19
C TRP A 138 -2.15 -13.86 -4.63
N HIS A 139 -3.28 -13.65 -3.96
CA HIS A 139 -3.66 -12.42 -3.25
C HIS A 139 -3.71 -11.11 -4.08
N LEU A 140 -3.89 -11.20 -5.39
CA LEU A 140 -4.02 -10.07 -6.31
C LEU A 140 -5.41 -9.96 -6.95
N GLY A 141 -6.37 -10.79 -6.52
CA GLY A 141 -7.72 -10.84 -7.06
C GLY A 141 -7.82 -11.58 -8.40
N PHE A 142 -9.05 -11.66 -8.90
CA PHE A 142 -9.41 -12.28 -10.18
C PHE A 142 -10.53 -11.47 -10.82
N LYS A 143 -10.70 -11.59 -12.14
CA LYS A 143 -11.75 -10.90 -12.93
C LYS A 143 -11.56 -9.39 -13.06
N THR A 144 -12.16 -8.78 -14.08
CA THR A 144 -12.14 -7.32 -14.27
C THR A 144 -13.13 -6.59 -13.35
N GLY A 145 -14.24 -7.24 -13.00
CA GLY A 145 -15.23 -6.76 -12.04
C GLY A 145 -15.04 -7.39 -10.67
N SER A 146 -15.99 -7.14 -9.76
CA SER A 146 -16.01 -7.83 -8.47
C SER A 146 -15.89 -9.34 -8.68
N ASN A 147 -14.94 -9.97 -8.00
CA ASN A 147 -14.78 -11.42 -8.07
C ASN A 147 -15.97 -12.09 -7.37
N ASP A 148 -16.84 -12.71 -8.15
CA ASP A 148 -18.02 -13.46 -7.71
C ASP A 148 -17.76 -14.97 -7.63
N TRP A 149 -16.52 -15.41 -7.87
CA TRP A 149 -16.05 -16.79 -7.78
C TRP A 149 -16.67 -17.77 -8.78
N GLN A 150 -17.42 -17.28 -9.79
CA GLN A 150 -17.85 -18.13 -10.90
C GLN A 150 -16.67 -18.48 -11.81
N GLU A 151 -16.52 -19.74 -12.18
CA GLU A 151 -15.46 -20.17 -13.09
C GLU A 151 -15.79 -19.86 -14.57
N PRO A 152 -14.78 -19.66 -15.44
CA PRO A 152 -13.36 -19.60 -15.14
C PRO A 152 -12.99 -18.34 -14.34
N LEU A 153 -11.98 -18.46 -13.47
CA LEU A 153 -11.39 -17.37 -12.69
C LEU A 153 -10.39 -16.57 -13.56
N SER A 154 -10.89 -15.92 -14.60
CA SER A 154 -10.12 -15.08 -15.52
C SER A 154 -10.77 -13.68 -15.66
N PRO A 155 -9.98 -12.60 -15.83
CA PRO A 155 -8.52 -12.57 -15.81
C PRO A 155 -7.89 -12.96 -14.46
N GLY A 156 -6.74 -13.64 -14.50
CA GLY A 156 -6.01 -14.17 -13.35
C GLY A 156 -4.51 -14.33 -13.64
N PRO A 157 -3.80 -15.25 -12.95
CA PRO A 157 -2.37 -15.47 -13.15
C PRO A 157 -1.99 -15.79 -14.61
N GLN A 158 -2.83 -16.52 -15.35
CA GLN A 158 -2.53 -16.90 -16.73
C GLN A 158 -2.61 -15.72 -17.72
N ASP A 159 -3.40 -14.70 -17.37
CA ASP A 159 -3.47 -13.42 -18.09
C ASP A 159 -2.31 -12.48 -17.72
N LEU A 160 -1.45 -12.89 -16.78
CA LEU A 160 -0.27 -12.16 -16.31
C LEU A 160 1.01 -12.96 -16.56
N GLY A 161 1.09 -13.62 -17.71
CA GLY A 161 2.31 -14.26 -18.19
C GLY A 161 2.59 -15.66 -17.65
N PHE A 162 1.88 -16.16 -16.64
CA PHE A 162 2.08 -17.53 -16.16
C PHE A 162 1.41 -18.57 -17.08
N ASP A 163 2.07 -19.71 -17.32
CA ASP A 163 1.47 -20.84 -18.03
C ASP A 163 0.64 -21.72 -17.10
N SER A 164 1.03 -21.79 -15.82
CA SER A 164 0.41 -22.62 -14.81
C SER A 164 0.24 -21.88 -13.48
N TYR A 165 -0.89 -22.12 -12.82
CA TYR A 165 -1.12 -21.66 -11.45
C TYR A 165 -1.66 -22.79 -10.59
N PHE A 166 -1.19 -22.88 -9.35
CA PHE A 166 -1.77 -23.76 -8.33
C PHE A 166 -1.58 -23.13 -6.95
N GLY A 167 -2.65 -22.91 -6.20
CA GLY A 167 -2.49 -22.53 -4.80
C GLY A 167 -3.68 -21.82 -4.18
N VAL A 168 -3.39 -21.03 -3.14
CA VAL A 168 -4.38 -20.34 -2.32
C VAL A 168 -4.70 -18.99 -2.99
N PRO A 169 -5.94 -18.76 -3.44
CA PRO A 169 -6.27 -17.59 -4.25
C PRO A 169 -6.20 -16.25 -3.50
N VAL A 170 -6.31 -16.27 -2.16
CA VAL A 170 -6.31 -15.06 -1.31
C VAL A 170 -5.23 -15.14 -0.24
N VAL A 171 -5.52 -15.73 0.92
CA VAL A 171 -4.58 -15.95 2.03
C VAL A 171 -5.14 -17.08 2.89
N ASN A 172 -4.30 -17.86 3.57
CA ASN A 172 -4.74 -18.98 4.42
C ASN A 172 -5.53 -18.53 5.68
N SER A 173 -5.50 -17.25 6.06
CA SER A 173 -6.32 -16.70 7.14
C SER A 173 -7.67 -16.13 6.73
N ALA A 174 -8.01 -16.17 5.44
CA ALA A 174 -9.27 -15.65 4.92
C ALA A 174 -9.89 -16.61 3.89
N PRO A 175 -11.23 -16.65 3.79
CA PRO A 175 -11.90 -17.48 2.80
C PRO A 175 -11.47 -17.12 1.35
N PRO A 176 -11.63 -18.04 0.39
CA PRO A 176 -12.55 -19.19 0.40
C PRO A 176 -12.03 -20.52 0.95
N TYR A 177 -10.78 -20.65 1.40
CA TYR A 177 -10.26 -21.96 1.89
C TYR A 177 -10.46 -23.11 0.89
N VAL A 178 -10.09 -22.85 -0.36
CA VAL A 178 -10.01 -23.83 -1.46
C VAL A 178 -8.70 -23.61 -2.21
N PHE A 179 -8.25 -24.63 -2.95
CA PHE A 179 -7.20 -24.46 -3.94
C PHE A 179 -7.80 -24.06 -5.30
N VAL A 180 -7.04 -23.28 -6.05
CA VAL A 180 -7.31 -22.98 -7.46
C VAL A 180 -6.15 -23.54 -8.28
N GLU A 181 -6.47 -24.27 -9.34
CA GLU A 181 -5.53 -24.76 -10.35
C GLU A 181 -5.92 -24.12 -11.69
N ASN A 182 -5.02 -23.30 -12.23
CA ASN A 182 -5.27 -22.43 -13.36
C ASN A 182 -6.50 -21.53 -13.11
N GLU A 183 -7.55 -21.67 -13.91
CA GLU A 183 -8.77 -20.87 -13.79
C GLU A 183 -9.90 -21.60 -13.05
N ARG A 184 -9.60 -22.74 -12.41
CA ARG A 184 -10.59 -23.65 -11.83
C ARG A 184 -10.31 -23.95 -10.36
N ILE A 185 -11.37 -24.03 -9.58
CA ILE A 185 -11.39 -24.49 -8.20
C ILE A 185 -11.12 -26.01 -8.21
N VAL A 186 -10.12 -26.42 -7.44
CA VAL A 186 -9.75 -27.83 -7.33
C VAL A 186 -10.87 -28.60 -6.63
N GLY A 187 -11.45 -29.58 -7.32
CA GLY A 187 -12.62 -30.30 -6.83
C GLY A 187 -13.93 -29.51 -6.95
N GLY A 188 -13.97 -28.46 -7.78
CA GLY A 188 -15.20 -27.76 -8.13
C GLY A 188 -16.16 -28.65 -8.92
N ASP A 189 -17.46 -28.48 -8.65
CA ASP A 189 -18.57 -29.15 -9.33
C ASP A 189 -19.54 -28.07 -9.84
N PRO A 190 -19.87 -28.01 -11.14
CA PRO A 190 -20.86 -27.07 -11.67
C PRO A 190 -22.24 -27.17 -11.02
N ASP A 191 -22.62 -28.35 -10.51
CA ASP A 191 -23.89 -28.57 -9.81
C ASP A 191 -23.82 -28.21 -8.31
N ASP A 192 -22.62 -27.98 -7.77
CA ASP A 192 -22.35 -27.49 -6.40
C ASP A 192 -21.30 -26.34 -6.40
N PRO A 193 -21.64 -25.19 -6.99
CA PRO A 193 -20.68 -24.11 -7.20
C PRO A 193 -20.26 -23.44 -5.88
N LEU A 194 -19.07 -22.84 -5.87
CA LEU A 194 -18.62 -21.99 -4.78
C LEU A 194 -19.39 -20.67 -4.79
N VAL A 195 -20.18 -20.40 -3.75
CA VAL A 195 -21.05 -19.21 -3.67
C VAL A 195 -20.63 -18.30 -2.52
N HIS A 196 -20.35 -17.04 -2.81
CA HIS A 196 -20.07 -16.04 -1.78
C HIS A 196 -21.36 -15.60 -1.07
N LEU A 197 -21.49 -15.91 0.22
CA LEU A 197 -22.66 -15.60 1.05
C LEU A 197 -22.48 -14.33 1.90
N GLY A 198 -21.24 -13.84 2.02
CA GLY A 198 -20.89 -12.70 2.87
C GLY A 198 -20.69 -13.06 4.35
N ARG A 199 -20.43 -12.04 5.19
CA ARG A 199 -19.90 -12.21 6.56
C ARG A 199 -20.90 -12.71 7.62
N ASN A 200 -22.21 -12.68 7.33
CA ASN A 200 -23.26 -12.86 8.34
C ASN A 200 -24.10 -14.15 8.19
N LYS A 201 -23.67 -15.09 7.35
CA LYS A 201 -24.45 -16.28 6.95
C LYS A 201 -23.93 -17.59 7.53
N LYS A 202 -23.68 -17.62 8.85
CA LYS A 202 -22.95 -18.73 9.51
C LYS A 202 -23.59 -20.11 9.39
N ASP A 203 -24.90 -20.22 9.29
CA ASP A 203 -25.60 -21.51 9.21
C ASP A 203 -25.69 -22.05 7.76
N GLU A 204 -25.23 -21.25 6.78
CA GLU A 204 -25.30 -21.56 5.35
C GLU A 204 -23.92 -21.82 4.74
N VAL A 205 -22.82 -21.63 5.49
CA VAL A 205 -21.45 -21.83 4.98
C VAL A 205 -21.04 -23.30 5.01
N THR A 206 -20.25 -23.69 4.02
CA THR A 206 -19.63 -25.01 3.96
C THR A 206 -18.59 -25.17 5.06
N ALA A 207 -18.52 -26.37 5.64
CA ALA A 207 -17.54 -26.70 6.67
C ALA A 207 -16.11 -26.61 6.12
N ILE A 208 -15.19 -26.16 6.98
CA ILE A 208 -13.76 -26.02 6.67
C ILE A 208 -12.94 -26.72 7.75
N THR A 209 -11.65 -26.92 7.50
CA THR A 209 -10.74 -27.54 8.48
C THR A 209 -10.82 -26.84 9.84
N GLU A 210 -10.94 -27.60 10.91
CA GLU A 210 -10.89 -27.04 12.25
C GLU A 210 -9.45 -26.77 12.65
N ILE A 211 -9.21 -25.58 13.22
CA ILE A 211 -7.90 -25.18 13.74
C ILE A 211 -8.05 -24.80 15.22
N PRO A 212 -7.06 -25.14 16.05
CA PRO A 212 -7.13 -24.82 17.47
C PRO A 212 -6.77 -23.34 17.69
N PRO A 213 -7.23 -22.71 18.80
CA PRO A 213 -6.98 -21.29 19.06
C PRO A 213 -5.51 -20.87 19.07
N GLU A 214 -4.61 -21.75 19.52
CA GLU A 214 -3.16 -21.53 19.57
C GLU A 214 -2.50 -21.40 18.20
N ALA A 215 -3.14 -21.89 17.13
CA ALA A 215 -2.70 -21.66 15.75
C ALA A 215 -2.92 -20.21 15.30
N ALA A 216 -3.45 -19.34 16.18
CA ALA A 216 -4.04 -18.05 15.87
C ALA A 216 -5.32 -18.18 15.01
N GLN A 217 -6.31 -17.34 15.30
CA GLN A 217 -7.61 -17.41 14.63
C GLN A 217 -7.52 -16.94 13.18
N ARG A 218 -8.25 -17.63 12.30
CA ARG A 218 -8.57 -17.18 10.94
C ARG A 218 -9.97 -16.60 10.85
N SER A 219 -10.27 -15.91 9.76
CA SER A 219 -11.61 -15.39 9.50
C SER A 219 -12.63 -16.52 9.36
N PRO A 220 -13.88 -16.36 9.83
CA PRO A 220 -14.93 -17.34 9.54
C PRO A 220 -15.12 -17.54 8.03
N ASN A 221 -15.55 -18.74 7.62
CA ASN A 221 -15.93 -18.97 6.23
C ASN A 221 -17.06 -18.01 5.83
N GLN A 222 -17.10 -17.66 4.54
CA GLN A 222 -18.10 -16.77 3.94
C GLN A 222 -18.72 -17.40 2.69
N PHE A 223 -18.49 -18.69 2.46
CA PHE A 223 -18.86 -19.39 1.25
C PHE A 223 -19.71 -20.62 1.55
N GLY A 224 -20.70 -20.85 0.71
CA GLY A 224 -21.48 -22.09 0.63
C GLY A 224 -21.19 -22.84 -0.67
N GLY A 225 -21.68 -24.08 -0.75
CA GLY A 225 -21.41 -24.99 -1.86
C GLY A 225 -19.94 -25.44 -1.93
N ALA A 226 -19.53 -25.95 -3.07
CA ALA A 226 -18.17 -26.48 -3.33
C ALA A 226 -17.66 -27.41 -2.21
N VAL A 227 -18.52 -28.32 -1.75
CA VAL A 227 -18.25 -29.19 -0.58
C VAL A 227 -16.99 -30.01 -0.78
N GLU A 228 -16.79 -30.57 -1.98
CA GLU A 228 -15.60 -31.35 -2.30
C GLU A 228 -14.33 -30.47 -2.34
N ALA A 229 -14.41 -29.25 -2.86
CA ALA A 229 -13.28 -28.32 -2.89
C ALA A 229 -12.82 -27.94 -1.48
N HIS A 230 -13.77 -27.61 -0.59
CA HIS A 230 -13.48 -27.35 0.82
C HIS A 230 -12.92 -28.58 1.53
N ARG A 231 -13.41 -29.79 1.21
CA ARG A 231 -12.88 -31.05 1.77
C ARG A 231 -11.44 -31.34 1.35
N ARG A 232 -11.06 -30.94 0.12
CA ARG A 232 -9.69 -31.09 -0.40
C ARG A 232 -8.70 -30.09 0.17
N TYR A 233 -9.19 -28.93 0.61
CA TYR A 233 -8.36 -27.95 1.28
C TYR A 233 -8.17 -28.33 2.76
N ASN A 234 -6.91 -28.55 3.13
CA ASN A 234 -6.53 -28.85 4.51
C ASN A 234 -5.40 -27.91 4.92
N ASP A 235 -5.66 -27.03 5.90
CA ASP A 235 -4.70 -26.03 6.36
C ASP A 235 -3.35 -26.61 6.78
N TYR A 236 -3.33 -27.84 7.31
CA TYR A 236 -2.10 -28.52 7.75
C TYR A 236 -1.28 -29.13 6.60
N GLU A 237 -1.81 -29.14 5.38
CA GLU A 237 -1.17 -29.77 4.22
C GLU A 237 -0.88 -28.75 3.11
N VAL A 238 -1.17 -27.47 3.31
CA VAL A 238 -0.92 -26.43 2.29
C VAL A 238 0.57 -26.37 1.93
N GLY A 239 1.47 -26.26 2.92
CA GLY A 239 2.91 -26.17 2.69
C GLY A 239 3.47 -27.38 1.93
N THR A 240 3.18 -28.59 2.43
CA THR A 240 3.59 -29.85 1.78
C THR A 240 2.99 -30.03 0.38
N THR A 241 1.74 -29.64 0.16
CA THR A 241 1.11 -29.70 -1.17
C THR A 241 1.82 -28.76 -2.15
N LEU A 242 2.19 -27.55 -1.72
CA LEU A 242 2.93 -26.60 -2.55
C LEU A 242 4.34 -27.09 -2.87
N ALA A 243 5.05 -27.69 -1.90
CA ALA A 243 6.35 -28.31 -2.15
C ALA A 243 6.24 -29.43 -3.18
N ASN A 244 5.31 -30.38 -2.99
CA ASN A 244 5.11 -31.51 -3.90
C ASN A 244 4.78 -31.04 -5.32
N LYS A 245 3.83 -30.10 -5.47
CA LYS A 245 3.47 -29.53 -6.78
C LYS A 245 4.67 -28.85 -7.46
N SER A 246 5.50 -28.15 -6.69
CA SER A 246 6.70 -27.49 -7.20
C SER A 246 7.74 -28.49 -7.68
N VAL A 247 8.06 -29.51 -6.88
CA VAL A 247 9.02 -30.58 -7.22
C VAL A 247 8.56 -31.35 -8.45
N GLU A 248 7.28 -31.73 -8.51
CA GLU A 248 6.70 -32.47 -9.63
C GLU A 248 6.70 -31.63 -10.94
N TRP A 249 6.45 -30.33 -10.82
CA TRP A 249 6.52 -29.41 -11.95
C TRP A 249 7.96 -29.20 -12.44
N ILE A 250 8.92 -28.93 -11.55
CA ILE A 250 10.35 -28.80 -11.91
C ILE A 250 10.82 -30.09 -12.60
N GLY A 251 10.52 -31.25 -12.02
CA GLY A 251 10.89 -32.55 -12.57
C GLY A 251 10.30 -32.84 -13.95
N SER A 252 9.18 -32.21 -14.33
CA SER A 252 8.58 -32.34 -15.67
C SER A 252 9.00 -31.27 -16.67
N HIS A 253 9.84 -30.30 -16.26
CA HIS A 253 10.21 -29.13 -17.07
C HIS A 253 11.72 -29.01 -17.31
N GLN A 254 12.48 -30.09 -17.14
CA GLN A 254 13.95 -30.12 -17.24
C GLN A 254 14.51 -29.77 -18.64
N ASP A 255 13.71 -30.00 -19.69
CA ASP A 255 14.16 -29.84 -21.09
C ASP A 255 14.17 -28.40 -21.60
N LYS A 256 13.58 -27.46 -20.84
CA LYS A 256 13.45 -26.04 -21.19
C LYS A 256 13.73 -25.16 -19.97
N PRO A 257 14.20 -23.91 -20.16
CA PRO A 257 14.33 -23.00 -19.03
C PRO A 257 12.96 -22.76 -18.37
N PHE A 258 12.95 -22.61 -17.05
CA PHE A 258 11.72 -22.36 -16.31
C PHE A 258 11.85 -21.23 -15.30
N PHE A 259 10.72 -20.60 -15.02
CA PHE A 259 10.52 -19.62 -13.97
C PHE A 259 9.43 -20.13 -13.01
N LEU A 260 9.83 -20.43 -11.78
CA LEU A 260 8.92 -20.80 -10.70
C LEU A 260 8.81 -19.64 -9.70
N TYR A 261 7.63 -19.05 -9.60
CA TYR A 261 7.24 -18.17 -8.50
C TYR A 261 6.53 -18.99 -7.42
N LEU A 262 7.27 -19.39 -6.38
CA LEU A 262 6.77 -20.15 -5.23
C LEU A 262 6.45 -19.20 -4.07
N ALA A 263 5.21 -18.76 -4.01
CA ALA A 263 4.68 -17.90 -2.96
C ALA A 263 4.09 -18.73 -1.80
N THR A 264 4.91 -19.16 -0.85
CA THR A 264 4.42 -19.99 0.27
C THR A 264 3.40 -19.25 1.13
N THR A 265 2.49 -19.98 1.78
CA THR A 265 1.70 -19.41 2.90
C THR A 265 2.50 -19.35 4.18
N ASN A 266 3.63 -20.06 4.23
CA ASN A 266 4.54 -20.03 5.36
C ASN A 266 5.20 -18.64 5.46
N ILE A 267 5.16 -17.96 6.61
CA ILE A 267 4.63 -18.39 7.91
C ILE A 267 3.37 -17.62 8.35
N HIS A 268 2.60 -17.09 7.42
CA HIS A 268 1.38 -16.34 7.71
C HIS A 268 0.38 -17.17 8.53
N HIS A 269 -0.21 -16.55 9.54
CA HIS A 269 -1.25 -17.16 10.35
C HIS A 269 -2.45 -17.64 9.48
N PRO A 270 -3.27 -18.60 9.94
CA PRO A 270 -3.04 -19.44 11.12
C PRO A 270 -1.78 -20.30 10.93
N PHE A 271 -1.04 -20.50 12.01
CA PHE A 271 0.17 -21.31 12.04
C PHE A 271 -0.23 -22.79 12.11
N THR A 272 -0.45 -23.39 10.94
CA THR A 272 -0.90 -24.78 10.78
C THR A 272 0.19 -25.63 10.12
N PRO A 273 1.35 -25.82 10.77
CA PRO A 273 2.39 -26.64 10.19
C PRO A 273 1.94 -28.09 10.04
N ALA A 274 2.42 -28.76 8.99
CA ALA A 274 2.15 -30.18 8.82
C ALA A 274 2.58 -30.99 10.06
N LYS A 275 1.89 -32.10 10.32
CA LYS A 275 2.01 -32.87 11.57
C LYS A 275 3.46 -33.20 11.96
N GLN A 276 4.33 -33.44 10.99
CA GLN A 276 5.75 -33.78 11.20
C GLN A 276 6.60 -32.60 11.72
N PHE A 277 6.14 -31.36 11.60
CA PHE A 277 6.84 -30.16 12.06
C PHE A 277 6.31 -29.64 13.40
N GLN A 278 5.16 -30.12 13.87
CA GLN A 278 4.58 -29.71 15.15
C GLN A 278 5.46 -30.12 16.33
N GLY A 279 5.85 -29.16 17.15
CA GLY A 279 6.74 -29.33 18.30
C GLY A 279 8.22 -29.47 17.95
N THR A 280 8.64 -29.10 16.74
CA THR A 280 10.04 -29.22 16.31
C THR A 280 10.88 -27.99 16.66
N SER A 281 10.26 -26.84 16.89
CA SER A 281 10.93 -25.58 17.25
C SER A 281 10.85 -25.25 18.75
N GLN A 282 11.62 -24.25 19.18
CA GLN A 282 11.57 -23.76 20.57
C GLN A 282 10.56 -22.62 20.78
N CYS A 283 9.79 -22.24 19.76
CA CYS A 283 8.83 -21.13 19.83
C CYS A 283 7.44 -21.49 19.28
N GLY A 284 7.02 -22.74 19.49
CA GLY A 284 5.67 -23.24 19.21
C GLY A 284 5.32 -23.26 17.73
N LEU A 285 4.01 -23.22 17.42
CA LEU A 285 3.51 -23.34 16.05
C LEU A 285 4.08 -22.28 15.10
N TYR A 286 4.45 -21.10 15.60
CA TYR A 286 5.15 -20.07 14.84
C TYR A 286 6.49 -20.59 14.28
N GLY A 287 7.35 -21.11 15.15
CA GLY A 287 8.66 -21.64 14.75
C GLY A 287 8.56 -22.96 13.98
N ASP A 288 7.57 -23.78 14.31
CA ASP A 288 7.30 -25.03 13.59
C ASP A 288 6.93 -24.75 12.14
N TYR A 289 6.21 -23.65 11.88
CA TYR A 289 5.86 -23.24 10.52
C TYR A 289 7.06 -22.67 9.75
N ILE A 290 8.06 -22.08 10.45
CA ILE A 290 9.36 -21.73 9.88
C ILE A 290 10.16 -23.00 9.55
N HIS A 291 10.14 -24.03 10.40
CA HIS A 291 10.79 -25.30 10.07
C HIS A 291 10.17 -25.98 8.85
N GLU A 292 8.84 -25.90 8.67
CA GLU A 292 8.20 -26.34 7.43
C GLU A 292 8.65 -25.50 6.22
N LEU A 293 8.76 -24.17 6.35
CA LEU A 293 9.30 -23.31 5.28
C LEU A 293 10.73 -23.71 4.89
N ASP A 294 11.60 -23.93 5.89
CA ASP A 294 12.96 -24.38 5.66
C ASP A 294 13.00 -25.74 4.95
N TRP A 295 12.13 -26.67 5.34
CA TRP A 295 11.98 -27.94 4.64
C TRP A 295 11.50 -27.76 3.19
N ILE A 296 10.51 -26.90 2.92
CA ILE A 296 10.06 -26.60 1.55
C ILE A 296 11.26 -26.13 0.70
N VAL A 297 12.09 -25.23 1.23
CA VAL A 297 13.32 -24.78 0.55
C VAL A 297 14.27 -25.96 0.29
N GLY A 298 14.45 -26.84 1.30
CA GLY A 298 15.24 -28.06 1.17
C GLY A 298 14.75 -29.00 0.06
N GLU A 299 13.44 -29.21 -0.07
CA GLU A 299 12.86 -30.04 -1.13
C GLU A 299 13.13 -29.45 -2.52
N ILE A 300 13.01 -28.13 -2.68
CA ILE A 300 13.31 -27.47 -3.95
C ILE A 300 14.80 -27.60 -4.29
N LEU A 301 15.69 -27.35 -3.33
CA LEU A 301 17.13 -27.48 -3.54
C LEU A 301 17.54 -28.92 -3.86
N THR A 302 16.94 -29.90 -3.19
CA THR A 302 17.17 -31.33 -3.46
C THR A 302 16.66 -31.71 -4.85
N CYS A 303 15.47 -31.25 -5.23
CA CYS A 303 14.93 -31.47 -6.58
C CYS A 303 15.85 -30.90 -7.67
N LEU A 304 16.39 -29.69 -7.47
CA LEU A 304 17.35 -29.10 -8.42
C LEU A 304 18.64 -29.94 -8.52
N ASP A 305 19.13 -30.47 -7.40
CA ASP A 305 20.33 -31.30 -7.34
C ASP A 305 20.13 -32.66 -8.04
N GLU A 306 19.06 -33.36 -7.69
CA GLU A 306 18.72 -34.69 -8.24
C GLU A 306 18.46 -34.66 -9.75
N ASN A 307 17.99 -33.53 -10.28
CA ASN A 307 17.77 -33.34 -11.71
C ASN A 307 18.95 -32.67 -12.44
N GLY A 308 20.08 -32.43 -11.75
CA GLY A 308 21.27 -31.83 -12.36
C GLY A 308 21.09 -30.39 -12.81
N LEU A 309 20.15 -29.66 -12.19
CA LEU A 309 19.79 -28.28 -12.53
C LEU A 309 20.47 -27.24 -11.63
N THR A 310 21.14 -27.67 -10.56
CA THR A 310 21.77 -26.79 -9.55
C THR A 310 22.65 -25.68 -10.14
N ASP A 311 23.56 -26.01 -11.07
CA ASP A 311 24.53 -25.05 -11.60
C ASP A 311 23.91 -24.06 -12.61
N ASP A 312 22.76 -24.41 -13.19
CA ASP A 312 22.02 -23.63 -14.18
C ASP A 312 20.76 -22.98 -13.59
N THR A 313 20.67 -22.83 -12.27
CA THR A 313 19.48 -22.25 -11.61
C THR A 313 19.85 -21.10 -10.67
N LEU A 314 19.22 -19.94 -10.89
CA LEU A 314 19.18 -18.85 -9.93
C LEU A 314 18.03 -19.08 -8.94
N VAL A 315 18.37 -19.31 -7.67
CA VAL A 315 17.40 -19.38 -6.57
C VAL A 315 17.42 -18.06 -5.82
N VAL A 316 16.25 -17.43 -5.68
CA VAL A 316 16.01 -16.22 -4.91
C VAL A 316 15.05 -16.55 -3.77
N PHE A 317 15.39 -16.18 -2.54
CA PHE A 317 14.54 -16.35 -1.36
C PHE A 317 14.31 -14.99 -0.69
N THR A 318 13.05 -14.62 -0.45
CA THR A 318 12.69 -13.39 0.27
C THR A 318 11.27 -13.46 0.86
N SER A 319 10.76 -12.37 1.44
CA SER A 319 9.42 -12.27 2.02
C SER A 319 8.66 -11.01 1.58
N ASP A 320 7.33 -11.07 1.61
CA ASP A 320 6.44 -9.98 1.18
C ASP A 320 6.32 -8.82 2.17
N ASN A 321 6.62 -9.03 3.45
CA ASN A 321 6.70 -7.99 4.47
C ASN A 321 7.36 -8.56 5.73
N GLY A 322 7.68 -7.69 6.69
CA GLY A 322 8.26 -8.12 7.97
C GLY A 322 7.29 -8.90 8.87
N GLY A 323 7.82 -9.37 9.99
CA GLY A 323 7.11 -10.24 10.93
C GLY A 323 5.90 -9.58 11.56
N MET A 324 4.80 -10.33 11.67
CA MET A 324 3.55 -9.86 12.28
C MET A 324 3.53 -10.15 13.78
N PHE A 325 3.20 -9.16 14.62
CA PHE A 325 3.13 -9.32 16.08
C PHE A 325 1.73 -9.70 16.57
N ASN A 326 1.12 -10.69 15.92
CA ASN A 326 -0.17 -11.26 16.31
C ASN A 326 -0.01 -12.23 17.49
N HIS A 327 -1.07 -12.96 17.86
CA HIS A 327 -1.04 -13.90 18.99
C HIS A 327 0.11 -14.92 18.92
N GLY A 328 0.37 -15.53 17.75
CA GLY A 328 1.46 -16.50 17.62
C GLY A 328 2.85 -15.84 17.61
N GLY A 329 3.00 -14.68 16.96
CA GLY A 329 4.26 -13.92 17.02
C GLY A 329 4.58 -13.42 18.44
N GLN A 330 3.57 -13.05 19.22
CA GLN A 330 3.72 -12.71 20.64
C GLN A 330 4.14 -13.92 21.47
N ALA A 331 3.51 -15.09 21.27
CA ALA A 331 3.91 -16.32 21.94
C ALA A 331 5.36 -16.71 21.59
N ALA A 332 5.78 -16.56 20.33
CA ALA A 332 7.15 -16.78 19.92
C ALA A 332 8.12 -15.82 20.62
N PHE A 333 7.75 -14.54 20.74
CA PHE A 333 8.54 -13.54 21.44
C PHE A 333 8.72 -13.86 22.94
N GLU A 334 7.64 -14.31 23.60
CA GLU A 334 7.66 -14.78 24.99
C GLU A 334 8.58 -16.00 25.17
N ALA A 335 8.66 -16.88 24.17
CA ALA A 335 9.61 -18.00 24.11
C ALA A 335 11.08 -17.55 23.86
N GLY A 336 11.31 -16.25 23.70
CA GLY A 336 12.63 -15.65 23.48
C GLY A 336 13.01 -15.47 22.01
N HIS A 337 12.09 -15.71 21.07
CA HIS A 337 12.33 -15.45 19.65
C HIS A 337 12.26 -13.95 19.34
N ARG A 338 12.93 -13.51 18.28
CA ARG A 338 13.00 -12.09 17.88
C ARG A 338 12.74 -11.99 16.38
N GLN A 339 11.47 -12.08 16.00
CA GLN A 339 11.06 -12.20 14.59
C GLN A 339 11.60 -11.12 13.65
N ASN A 340 11.79 -9.88 14.13
CA ASN A 340 12.39 -8.79 13.33
C ASN A 340 13.81 -8.42 13.79
N GLY A 341 14.44 -9.24 14.63
CA GLY A 341 15.71 -8.91 15.29
C GLY A 341 15.57 -7.63 16.12
N ASP A 342 16.54 -6.73 15.96
CA ASP A 342 16.58 -5.43 16.63
C ASP A 342 15.84 -4.30 15.87
N LEU A 343 15.18 -4.63 14.76
CA LEU A 343 14.48 -3.62 13.94
C LEU A 343 13.21 -3.12 14.63
N LEU A 344 12.93 -1.83 14.48
CA LEU A 344 11.72 -1.23 15.04
C LEU A 344 10.47 -1.65 14.26
N GLY A 345 9.43 -2.07 14.98
CA GLY A 345 8.11 -2.28 14.39
C GLY A 345 7.90 -3.64 13.72
N PHE A 346 6.75 -3.75 13.05
CA PHE A 346 6.16 -5.00 12.59
C PHE A 346 5.36 -4.76 11.30
N LYS A 347 4.90 -5.86 10.68
CA LYS A 347 3.94 -5.84 9.55
C LYS A 347 2.89 -4.74 9.68
N PHE A 348 2.46 -4.21 8.53
CA PHE A 348 1.58 -3.05 8.32
C PHE A 348 2.24 -1.68 8.57
N GLY A 349 3.30 -1.60 9.38
CA GLY A 349 4.00 -0.36 9.71
C GLY A 349 5.19 -0.03 8.81
N VAL A 350 5.53 1.26 8.71
CA VAL A 350 6.66 1.78 7.92
C VAL A 350 7.99 1.82 8.65
N TRP A 351 8.01 1.43 9.92
CA TRP A 351 9.29 1.20 10.61
C TRP A 351 9.96 -0.06 10.05
N GLU A 352 11.28 -0.13 10.19
CA GLU A 352 12.16 -1.07 9.50
C GLU A 352 11.72 -2.54 9.62
N GLY A 353 11.24 -2.96 10.79
CA GLY A 353 10.74 -4.32 11.04
C GLY A 353 9.42 -4.65 10.33
N GLY A 354 8.76 -3.68 9.70
CA GLY A 354 7.58 -3.90 8.88
C GLY A 354 7.86 -4.25 7.43
N HIS A 355 9.02 -3.86 6.90
CA HIS A 355 9.29 -3.93 5.46
C HIS A 355 10.71 -4.36 5.08
N ARG A 356 11.71 -4.28 5.97
CA ARG A 356 13.01 -4.93 5.76
C ARG A 356 12.84 -6.44 5.94
N VAL A 357 13.26 -7.21 4.94
CA VAL A 357 12.99 -8.65 4.84
C VAL A 357 14.30 -9.41 4.59
N PRO A 358 14.37 -10.71 4.95
CA PRO A 358 15.51 -11.52 4.53
C PRO A 358 15.51 -11.63 3.00
N PHE A 359 16.70 -11.61 2.39
CA PHE A 359 16.85 -11.73 0.95
C PHE A 359 18.16 -12.44 0.63
N ILE A 360 18.06 -13.58 -0.05
CA ILE A 360 19.18 -14.47 -0.35
C ILE A 360 19.12 -14.87 -1.82
N VAL A 361 20.26 -14.88 -2.49
CA VAL A 361 20.38 -15.41 -3.86
C VAL A 361 21.47 -16.47 -3.93
N ARG A 362 21.23 -17.55 -4.67
CA ARG A 362 22.22 -18.62 -4.94
C ARG A 362 22.19 -18.95 -6.42
N TRP A 363 23.37 -18.91 -7.05
CA TRP A 363 23.61 -19.45 -8.37
C TRP A 363 25.08 -19.91 -8.44
N PRO A 364 25.36 -21.21 -8.29
CA PRO A 364 26.71 -21.74 -8.29
C PRO A 364 27.52 -21.29 -9.52
N GLY A 365 28.78 -20.90 -9.31
CA GLY A 365 29.66 -20.43 -10.38
C GLY A 365 29.39 -19.01 -10.91
N LYS A 366 28.22 -18.42 -10.62
CA LYS A 366 27.87 -17.03 -11.03
C LYS A 366 27.76 -16.08 -9.83
N VAL A 367 27.24 -16.54 -8.70
CA VAL A 367 27.21 -15.80 -7.42
C VAL A 367 28.34 -16.32 -6.54
N LYS A 368 29.19 -15.41 -6.05
CA LYS A 368 30.25 -15.76 -5.09
C LYS A 368 29.64 -16.22 -3.76
N SER A 369 29.93 -17.45 -3.36
CA SER A 369 29.37 -18.07 -2.15
C SER A 369 29.83 -17.38 -0.86
N GLY A 370 28.97 -17.42 0.16
CA GLY A 370 29.24 -16.90 1.49
C GLY A 370 29.41 -15.38 1.55
N THR A 371 28.91 -14.65 0.55
CA THR A 371 29.06 -13.19 0.49
C THR A 371 27.86 -12.45 1.07
N VAL A 372 28.09 -11.18 1.42
CA VAL A 372 27.05 -10.27 1.92
C VAL A 372 27.00 -9.06 0.99
N SER A 373 25.79 -8.54 0.77
CA SER A 373 25.56 -7.27 0.08
C SER A 373 24.71 -6.34 0.94
N ASP A 374 25.09 -5.08 1.01
CA ASP A 374 24.38 -4.01 1.69
C ASP A 374 23.73 -3.01 0.71
N GLN A 375 23.72 -3.34 -0.59
CA GLN A 375 23.02 -2.55 -1.60
C GLN A 375 21.53 -2.42 -1.25
N LEU A 376 21.02 -1.19 -1.30
CA LEU A 376 19.61 -0.88 -1.10
C LEU A 376 18.77 -1.55 -2.20
N PHE A 377 17.96 -2.52 -1.79
CA PHE A 377 17.14 -3.33 -2.70
C PHE A 377 15.65 -3.24 -2.32
N GLY A 378 14.78 -2.99 -3.30
CA GLY A 378 13.34 -3.08 -3.15
C GLY A 378 12.78 -4.24 -3.98
N ASN A 379 11.77 -4.97 -3.49
CA ASN A 379 11.12 -6.00 -4.31
C ASN A 379 10.52 -5.47 -5.63
N VAL A 380 10.25 -4.16 -5.72
CA VAL A 380 9.91 -3.43 -6.96
C VAL A 380 11.01 -3.52 -8.04
N ASP A 381 12.25 -3.80 -7.67
CA ASP A 381 13.40 -3.89 -8.58
C ASP A 381 13.44 -5.19 -9.40
N MET A 382 12.58 -6.16 -9.09
CA MET A 382 12.61 -7.47 -9.73
C MET A 382 12.28 -7.44 -11.22
N LEU A 383 11.39 -6.54 -11.66
CA LEU A 383 11.07 -6.41 -13.09
C LEU A 383 12.31 -6.01 -13.91
N ALA A 384 12.99 -4.92 -13.55
CA ALA A 384 14.19 -4.48 -14.26
C ALA A 384 15.36 -5.46 -14.10
N THR A 385 15.47 -6.10 -12.94
CA THR A 385 16.51 -7.10 -12.69
C THR A 385 16.33 -8.36 -13.56
N PHE A 386 15.10 -8.87 -13.68
CA PHE A 386 14.81 -10.02 -14.55
C PHE A 386 14.76 -9.66 -16.02
N ALA A 387 14.42 -8.42 -16.39
CA ALA A 387 14.57 -7.94 -17.75
C ALA A 387 16.03 -7.95 -18.17
N ALA A 388 16.94 -7.45 -17.30
CA ALA A 388 18.38 -7.55 -17.54
C ALA A 388 18.88 -9.00 -17.60
N LEU A 389 18.37 -9.89 -16.74
CA LEU A 389 18.73 -11.31 -16.75
C LEU A 389 18.34 -12.01 -18.06
N THR A 390 17.23 -11.58 -18.66
CA THR A 390 16.66 -12.17 -19.89
C THR A 390 16.98 -11.35 -21.15
N ASP A 391 17.92 -10.40 -21.06
CA ASP A 391 18.34 -9.49 -22.14
C ASP A 391 17.17 -8.74 -22.82
N GLN A 392 16.21 -8.29 -22.02
CA GLN A 392 15.05 -7.53 -22.45
C GLN A 392 15.16 -6.06 -22.06
N GLN A 393 14.69 -5.19 -22.97
CA GLN A 393 14.63 -3.75 -22.74
C GLN A 393 13.24 -3.37 -22.25
N LEU A 394 13.20 -2.73 -21.08
CA LEU A 394 11.99 -2.11 -20.55
C LEU A 394 11.82 -0.68 -21.09
N ASP A 395 10.59 -0.23 -21.29
CA ASP A 395 10.30 1.16 -21.61
C ASP A 395 10.45 2.08 -20.38
N SER A 396 10.38 3.39 -20.60
CA SER A 396 10.56 4.38 -19.53
C SER A 396 9.48 4.34 -18.45
N LYS A 397 8.29 3.81 -18.73
CA LYS A 397 7.23 3.65 -17.72
C LYS A 397 7.51 2.44 -16.85
N GLN A 398 7.93 1.33 -17.45
CA GLN A 398 8.32 0.10 -16.75
C GLN A 398 9.58 0.30 -15.89
N GLN A 399 10.50 1.17 -16.33
CA GLN A 399 11.69 1.56 -15.57
C GLN A 399 11.46 2.70 -14.56
N ALA A 400 10.24 3.25 -14.48
CA ALA A 400 10.00 4.45 -13.67
C ALA A 400 10.29 4.22 -12.18
N ASP A 401 9.99 3.03 -11.68
CA ASP A 401 10.14 2.67 -10.27
C ASP A 401 11.15 1.50 -10.06
N SER A 402 11.30 0.61 -11.05
CA SER A 402 12.15 -0.60 -11.00
C SER A 402 13.58 -0.32 -11.48
N VAL A 403 14.58 -0.63 -10.65
CA VAL A 403 16.02 -0.45 -10.96
C VAL A 403 16.66 -1.82 -11.20
N ASN A 404 17.58 -1.90 -12.17
CA ASN A 404 18.32 -3.13 -12.42
C ASN A 404 19.33 -3.41 -11.29
N MET A 405 19.04 -4.43 -10.49
CA MET A 405 19.87 -4.87 -9.37
C MET A 405 20.67 -6.14 -9.70
N LEU A 406 20.66 -6.61 -10.95
CA LEU A 406 21.42 -7.79 -11.37
C LEU A 406 22.92 -7.68 -11.05
N PRO A 407 23.59 -6.51 -11.17
CA PRO A 407 24.98 -6.37 -10.75
C PRO A 407 25.19 -6.64 -9.25
N ALA A 408 24.23 -6.29 -8.39
CA ALA A 408 24.29 -6.59 -6.96
C ALA A 408 24.02 -8.06 -6.65
N LEU A 409 23.22 -8.75 -7.48
CA LEU A 409 22.96 -10.18 -7.32
C LEU A 409 24.19 -11.02 -7.69
N LEU A 410 24.78 -10.77 -8.86
CA LEU A 410 25.80 -11.63 -9.45
C LEU A 410 27.24 -11.15 -9.16
N GLY A 411 27.45 -9.85 -9.02
CA GLY A 411 28.76 -9.22 -8.93
C GLY A 411 29.12 -8.65 -7.56
N GLU A 412 30.30 -8.05 -7.48
CA GLU A 412 30.66 -7.10 -6.43
C GLU A 412 30.48 -5.69 -7.03
N THR A 413 29.59 -4.89 -6.44
CA THR A 413 29.35 -3.50 -6.86
C THR A 413 29.52 -2.59 -5.66
N GLU A 414 30.52 -1.72 -5.73
CA GLU A 414 30.70 -0.64 -4.74
C GLU A 414 29.85 0.59 -5.10
N GLU A 415 29.47 0.73 -6.38
CA GLU A 415 28.59 1.79 -6.83
C GLU A 415 27.17 1.58 -6.28
N THR A 416 26.57 2.67 -5.81
CA THR A 416 25.17 2.69 -5.41
C THR A 416 24.28 2.54 -6.64
N LEU A 417 23.60 1.38 -6.77
CA LEU A 417 22.71 1.14 -7.90
C LEU A 417 21.40 1.92 -7.79
N ARG A 418 20.89 2.08 -6.57
CA ARG A 418 19.61 2.73 -6.28
C ARG A 418 19.77 3.86 -5.28
N ASP A 419 19.36 5.07 -5.68
CA ASP A 419 19.43 6.27 -4.82
C ASP A 419 18.41 6.27 -3.67
N HIS A 420 17.16 5.87 -3.96
CA HIS A 420 16.08 5.89 -2.97
C HIS A 420 14.98 4.86 -3.21
N LEU A 421 14.27 4.49 -2.14
CA LEU A 421 13.09 3.65 -2.11
C LEU A 421 11.88 4.43 -1.58
N ILE A 422 10.70 4.16 -2.14
CA ILE A 422 9.42 4.62 -1.59
C ILE A 422 8.76 3.47 -0.84
N LEU A 423 8.31 3.75 0.38
CA LEU A 423 7.72 2.77 1.28
C LEU A 423 6.24 3.10 1.49
N ALA A 424 5.37 2.18 1.09
CA ALA A 424 3.92 2.30 1.15
C ALA A 424 3.35 1.37 2.25
N PRO A 425 3.27 1.83 3.52
CA PRO A 425 2.70 1.03 4.61
C PRO A 425 1.17 0.95 4.50
N HIS A 426 0.50 0.41 5.53
CA HIS A 426 -0.94 0.22 5.50
C HIS A 426 -1.75 1.52 5.34
N LYS A 427 -1.27 2.64 5.90
CA LYS A 427 -1.92 3.95 5.80
C LYS A 427 -1.17 4.83 4.81
N GLY A 428 -1.86 5.30 3.78
CA GLY A 428 -1.27 6.19 2.78
C GLY A 428 -0.74 7.51 3.31
N THR A 429 -1.21 7.98 4.47
CA THR A 429 -0.61 9.14 5.15
C THR A 429 0.83 8.91 5.60
N HIS A 430 1.29 7.67 5.69
CA HIS A 430 2.65 7.30 6.11
C HIS A 430 3.51 6.84 4.93
N LEU A 431 3.12 7.16 3.68
CA LEU A 431 4.02 7.00 2.53
C LEU A 431 5.35 7.68 2.87
N SER A 432 6.45 6.95 2.76
CA SER A 432 7.76 7.38 3.27
C SER A 432 8.84 7.18 2.22
N VAL A 433 9.98 7.85 2.41
CA VAL A 433 11.14 7.72 1.51
C VAL A 433 12.37 7.30 2.29
N ARG A 434 13.09 6.31 1.74
CA ARG A 434 14.41 5.86 2.14
C ARG A 434 15.40 6.36 1.09
N LYS A 435 16.28 7.31 1.41
CA LYS A 435 17.30 7.84 0.47
C LYS A 435 18.68 7.78 1.09
N GLY A 436 19.58 7.01 0.48
CA GLY A 436 20.85 6.65 1.09
C GLY A 436 20.65 6.15 2.52
N LYS A 437 21.36 6.74 3.49
CA LYS A 437 21.25 6.38 4.91
C LYS A 437 20.05 6.97 5.64
N TRP A 438 19.23 7.79 5.01
CA TRP A 438 18.11 8.47 5.66
C TRP A 438 16.77 7.81 5.37
N ILE A 439 15.91 7.71 6.39
CA ILE A 439 14.49 7.41 6.20
C ILE A 439 13.65 8.55 6.77
N TYR A 440 12.75 9.10 5.96
CA TYR A 440 11.82 10.15 6.32
C TYR A 440 10.37 9.63 6.30
N ILE A 441 9.67 9.81 7.42
CA ILE A 441 8.28 9.41 7.63
C ILE A 441 7.47 10.67 7.96
N PRO A 442 6.51 11.10 7.12
CA PRO A 442 5.85 12.41 7.26
C PRO A 442 4.79 12.49 8.36
N ASN A 443 4.71 11.49 9.25
CA ASN A 443 3.72 11.40 10.32
C ASN A 443 4.30 10.69 11.55
N GLN A 444 3.63 10.84 12.71
CA GLN A 444 3.95 10.12 13.94
C GLN A 444 3.48 8.65 13.91
N GLY A 445 4.28 7.77 14.51
CA GLY A 445 3.99 6.34 14.56
C GLY A 445 4.32 5.62 13.26
N SER A 446 3.93 4.34 13.18
CA SER A 446 4.31 3.48 12.06
C SER A 446 3.35 3.52 10.87
N GLY A 447 2.14 4.06 11.04
CA GLY A 447 1.09 3.94 10.02
C GLY A 447 0.45 2.55 9.90
N GLY A 448 0.86 1.59 10.73
CA GLY A 448 0.33 0.23 10.75
C GLY A 448 -0.77 0.02 11.79
N PHE A 449 -0.77 -1.18 12.35
CA PHE A 449 -1.65 -1.58 13.43
C PHE A 449 -1.40 -0.82 14.73
N ASN A 450 -2.48 -0.55 15.47
CA ASN A 450 -2.51 0.29 16.68
C ASN A 450 -3.26 -0.39 17.85
N GLY A 451 -3.37 -1.72 17.84
CA GLY A 451 -3.94 -2.48 18.94
C GLY A 451 -3.17 -2.20 20.22
N LYS A 452 -3.88 -2.13 21.35
CA LYS A 452 -3.34 -1.59 22.60
C LYS A 452 -2.99 -2.65 23.63
N LYS A 453 -3.47 -3.88 23.46
CA LYS A 453 -3.35 -4.94 24.46
C LYS A 453 -2.60 -6.14 23.89
N PRO A 454 -1.62 -6.70 24.63
CA PRO A 454 -1.12 -8.03 24.35
C PRO A 454 -2.27 -9.04 24.26
N GLY A 455 -2.16 -9.98 23.33
CA GLY A 455 -3.21 -10.92 22.94
C GLY A 455 -4.06 -10.46 21.75
N ASP A 456 -4.16 -9.15 21.48
CA ASP A 456 -4.93 -8.66 20.33
C ASP A 456 -4.24 -9.02 19.01
N HIS A 457 -5.00 -9.47 18.02
CA HIS A 457 -4.50 -9.77 16.67
C HIS A 457 -3.85 -8.56 15.98
N THR A 458 -4.30 -7.35 16.34
CA THR A 458 -3.82 -6.08 15.79
C THR A 458 -2.85 -5.36 16.74
N PHE A 459 -2.26 -6.06 17.72
CA PHE A 459 -1.29 -5.44 18.62
C PHE A 459 -0.09 -4.90 17.82
N GLY A 460 0.24 -3.63 18.02
CA GLY A 460 1.22 -2.93 17.20
C GLY A 460 1.46 -1.50 17.66
N GLY A 461 2.28 -0.76 16.91
CA GLY A 461 2.59 0.64 17.20
C GLY A 461 3.31 0.85 18.53
N PRO A 462 3.20 2.03 19.16
CA PRO A 462 3.92 2.35 20.39
C PRO A 462 3.70 1.38 21.56
N PRO A 463 2.48 0.84 21.80
CA PRO A 463 2.28 -0.18 22.84
C PRO A 463 3.10 -1.44 22.61
N ALA A 464 3.19 -1.92 21.37
CA ALA A 464 3.98 -3.10 21.05
C ALA A 464 5.49 -2.83 21.14
N VAL A 465 5.95 -1.65 20.70
CA VAL A 465 7.35 -1.21 20.84
C VAL A 465 7.78 -1.23 22.31
N HIS A 466 6.97 -0.68 23.20
CA HIS A 466 7.23 -0.72 24.63
C HIS A 466 7.20 -2.15 25.19
N PHE A 467 6.23 -2.97 24.77
CA PHE A 467 6.11 -4.35 25.20
C PHE A 467 7.36 -5.19 24.87
N VAL A 468 7.92 -5.01 23.68
CA VAL A 468 9.14 -5.75 23.28
C VAL A 468 10.44 -5.14 23.82
N GLY A 469 10.36 -4.02 24.53
CA GLY A 469 11.51 -3.33 25.11
C GLY A 469 12.35 -2.55 24.11
N SER A 470 11.82 -2.26 22.91
CA SER A 470 12.49 -1.41 21.93
C SER A 470 12.48 0.05 22.41
N VAL A 471 13.59 0.76 22.13
CA VAL A 471 13.74 2.17 22.46
C VAL A 471 13.45 3.01 21.23
N ASN A 472 12.69 4.10 21.39
CA ASN A 472 12.47 5.11 20.37
C ASN A 472 12.21 6.46 21.04
N SER A 473 12.90 7.51 20.60
CA SER A 473 12.85 8.84 21.21
C SER A 473 11.47 9.49 21.22
N ASP A 474 10.56 9.06 20.35
CA ASP A 474 9.21 9.63 20.27
C ASP A 474 8.21 8.88 21.14
N ILE A 475 8.62 7.78 21.78
CA ILE A 475 7.75 6.88 22.55
C ILE A 475 8.15 6.87 24.02
N GLU A 476 7.17 7.11 24.89
CA GLU A 476 7.29 6.98 26.35
C GLU A 476 6.09 6.18 26.88
N ASP A 477 6.36 5.15 27.70
CA ASP A 477 5.33 4.28 28.30
C ASP A 477 4.29 3.75 27.30
N GLY A 478 4.77 3.31 26.12
CA GLY A 478 3.93 2.77 25.06
C GLY A 478 3.03 3.78 24.36
N LYS A 479 3.34 5.07 24.44
CA LYS A 479 2.59 6.16 23.80
C LYS A 479 3.55 7.12 23.09
N ILE A 480 3.07 7.77 22.03
CA ILE A 480 3.79 8.90 21.45
C ILE A 480 3.85 10.02 22.50
N ARG A 481 5.03 10.59 22.74
CA ARG A 481 5.23 11.72 23.66
C ARG A 481 4.45 12.94 23.17
N LYS A 482 4.04 13.80 24.10
CA LYS A 482 3.27 15.03 23.77
C LYS A 482 4.09 16.03 22.95
N ASP A 483 5.40 16.05 23.15
CA ASP A 483 6.38 16.91 22.48
C ASP A 483 7.12 16.20 21.34
N ALA A 484 6.72 14.96 20.99
CA ALA A 484 7.28 14.27 19.83
C ALA A 484 7.03 15.12 18.56
N PRO A 485 8.02 15.24 17.66
CA PRO A 485 7.85 15.96 16.40
C PRO A 485 6.69 15.39 15.56
N PRO A 486 6.09 16.18 14.65
CA PRO A 486 4.95 15.73 13.83
C PRO A 486 5.33 14.71 12.74
N ALA A 487 6.62 14.55 12.45
CA ALA A 487 7.19 13.64 11.47
C ALA A 487 8.50 13.04 12.03
N GLN A 488 9.06 12.05 11.34
CA GLN A 488 10.25 11.33 11.81
C GLN A 488 11.35 11.32 10.75
N LEU A 489 12.60 11.41 11.19
CA LEU A 489 13.79 11.24 10.38
C LEU A 489 14.82 10.41 11.15
N TYR A 490 15.32 9.33 10.55
CA TYR A 490 16.34 8.45 11.15
C TYR A 490 17.52 8.23 10.21
N ASN A 491 18.72 8.12 10.77
CA ASN A 491 19.94 7.71 10.07
C ASN A 491 20.16 6.20 10.30
N LEU A 492 19.86 5.36 9.32
CA LEU A 492 19.95 3.91 9.49
C LEU A 492 21.36 3.33 9.35
N GLU A 493 22.36 4.13 8.97
CA GLU A 493 23.77 3.71 8.99
C GLU A 493 24.25 3.56 10.45
N ASP A 494 23.88 4.52 11.30
CA ASP A 494 24.25 4.56 12.72
C ASP A 494 23.14 4.01 13.64
N ASP A 495 21.87 4.09 13.22
CA ASP A 495 20.68 3.80 14.01
C ASP A 495 19.65 2.97 13.22
N ARG A 496 20.04 1.75 12.86
CA ARG A 496 19.16 0.82 12.12
C ARG A 496 17.88 0.44 12.88
N SER A 497 17.93 0.55 14.21
CA SER A 497 16.80 0.29 15.11
C SER A 497 15.90 1.51 15.32
N GLN A 498 16.15 2.64 14.63
CA GLN A 498 15.33 3.85 14.69
C GLN A 498 15.06 4.32 16.13
N THR A 499 16.10 4.34 16.94
CA THR A 499 16.05 4.73 18.35
C THR A 499 15.94 6.23 18.55
N GLN A 500 16.46 7.06 17.63
CA GLN A 500 16.50 8.51 17.79
C GLN A 500 15.96 9.25 16.55
N ASN A 501 14.81 9.91 16.71
CA ASN A 501 14.28 10.85 15.73
C ASN A 501 15.09 12.15 15.75
N VAL A 502 15.81 12.42 14.65
CA VAL A 502 16.69 13.60 14.49
C VAL A 502 16.09 14.66 13.58
N ILE A 503 14.77 14.63 13.34
CA ILE A 503 14.12 15.51 12.35
C ILE A 503 14.35 17.01 12.60
N ASN A 504 14.40 17.44 13.86
CA ASN A 504 14.61 18.85 14.22
C ASN A 504 16.04 19.33 13.98
N GLU A 505 16.99 18.41 13.82
CA GLU A 505 18.42 18.69 13.60
C GLU A 505 18.74 18.88 12.11
N HIS A 506 17.85 18.45 11.22
CA HIS A 506 18.09 18.40 9.76
C HIS A 506 16.96 19.02 8.90
N PRO A 507 16.53 20.27 9.16
CA PRO A 507 15.36 20.85 8.48
C PRO A 507 15.49 20.95 6.95
N GLU A 508 16.69 21.24 6.42
CA GLU A 508 16.92 21.32 4.97
C GLU A 508 16.78 19.95 4.28
N LEU A 509 17.33 18.90 4.89
CA LEU A 509 17.21 17.53 4.40
C LEU A 509 15.75 17.04 4.47
N VAL A 510 15.02 17.39 5.53
CA VAL A 510 13.60 17.06 5.65
C VAL A 510 12.80 17.68 4.51
N GLU A 511 13.08 18.93 4.16
CA GLU A 511 12.42 19.59 3.04
C GLU A 511 12.77 18.93 1.70
N GLU A 512 14.03 18.55 1.48
CA GLU A 512 14.45 17.79 0.30
C GLU A 512 13.68 16.45 0.18
N LEU A 513 13.64 15.67 1.25
CA LEU A 513 12.98 14.37 1.28
C LEU A 513 11.46 14.50 1.13
N ARG A 514 10.86 15.55 1.72
CA ARG A 514 9.44 15.86 1.56
C ARG A 514 9.11 16.22 0.11
N VAL A 515 9.94 17.04 -0.54
CA VAL A 515 9.78 17.39 -1.97
C VAL A 515 9.93 16.15 -2.85
N LEU A 516 10.93 15.29 -2.58
CA LEU A 516 11.10 14.02 -3.30
C LEU A 516 9.85 13.14 -3.16
N LEU A 517 9.39 12.91 -1.93
CA LEU A 517 8.23 12.09 -1.63
C LEU A 517 6.93 12.60 -2.30
N SER A 518 6.78 13.93 -2.43
CA SER A 518 5.61 14.56 -3.07
C SER A 518 5.43 14.16 -4.54
N ARG A 519 6.49 13.71 -5.22
CA ARG A 519 6.45 13.22 -6.62
C ARG A 519 5.79 11.84 -6.75
N TYR A 520 5.64 11.13 -5.65
CA TYR A 520 5.06 9.80 -5.57
C TYR A 520 3.69 9.78 -4.90
N ALA A 521 3.17 10.94 -4.48
CA ALA A 521 1.85 11.02 -3.89
C ALA A 521 0.78 10.49 -4.88
N PRO A 522 -0.17 9.67 -4.42
CA PRO A 522 -1.20 9.11 -5.28
C PRO A 522 -1.99 10.24 -5.95
N ALA A 523 -2.41 10.03 -7.20
CA ALA A 523 -3.27 10.97 -7.90
C ALA A 523 -4.58 11.10 -7.10
N GLN A 524 -5.03 12.34 -6.85
CA GLN A 524 -6.37 12.53 -6.30
C GLN A 524 -7.37 12.12 -7.37
N ASP A 525 -8.00 10.98 -7.14
CA ASP A 525 -8.86 10.30 -8.08
C ASP A 525 -10.17 11.08 -8.32
N GLU A 526 -10.34 11.63 -9.53
CA GLU A 526 -11.50 12.47 -9.91
C GLU A 526 -12.86 11.73 -9.85
N LYS A 527 -12.88 10.38 -9.81
CA LYS A 527 -14.11 9.57 -9.83
C LYS A 527 -14.59 9.08 -8.47
N ALA A 528 -13.74 9.03 -7.44
CA ALA A 528 -14.17 8.80 -6.06
C ALA A 528 -14.98 9.99 -5.47
N SER A 529 -14.94 11.15 -6.15
CA SER A 529 -15.73 12.35 -5.83
C SER A 529 -17.26 12.16 -5.88
N LYS A 530 -17.76 11.05 -6.44
CA LYS A 530 -19.21 10.81 -6.61
C LYS A 530 -19.88 9.89 -5.58
N GLN A 531 -19.15 9.24 -4.67
CA GLN A 531 -19.79 8.34 -3.69
C GLN A 531 -19.37 8.53 -2.22
N ASN A 532 -18.27 9.23 -1.92
CA ASN A 532 -17.86 9.52 -0.54
C ASN A 532 -17.57 11.02 -0.33
N SER A 533 -18.49 11.88 -0.76
CA SER A 533 -18.47 13.31 -0.46
C SER A 533 -18.78 13.58 1.02
N LYS A 534 -17.89 13.18 1.94
CA LYS A 534 -17.82 13.76 3.30
C LYS A 534 -16.36 13.89 3.78
N LYS A 535 -15.84 15.10 3.51
CA LYS A 535 -14.74 15.88 4.15
C LYS A 535 -13.27 15.45 3.92
N ALA A 536 -12.32 16.33 3.62
CA ALA A 536 -12.33 17.73 3.17
C ALA A 536 -10.88 18.07 2.73
N ALA A 537 -10.63 18.26 1.43
CA ALA A 537 -9.46 19.00 0.96
C ALA A 537 -9.81 20.51 1.01
N SER A 538 -8.88 21.35 1.43
CA SER A 538 -9.08 22.79 1.56
C SER A 538 -9.37 23.45 0.20
N HIS A 539 -10.59 23.93 0.02
CA HIS A 539 -11.07 24.65 -1.17
C HIS A 539 -10.70 26.14 -1.13
N ALA A 540 -9.47 26.52 -0.79
CA ALA A 540 -9.09 27.93 -0.91
C ALA A 540 -9.28 28.35 -2.39
N ALA A 541 -10.23 29.25 -2.66
CA ALA A 541 -10.42 29.80 -4.01
C ALA A 541 -9.12 30.53 -4.46
N PRO A 542 -8.91 30.84 -5.74
CA PRO A 542 -7.85 31.77 -6.13
C PRO A 542 -8.28 33.22 -5.84
N LYS A 543 -7.33 34.11 -5.47
CA LYS A 543 -7.60 35.55 -5.36
C LYS A 543 -7.99 36.10 -6.72
N THR A 544 -9.12 36.80 -6.79
CA THR A 544 -9.61 37.42 -8.03
C THR A 544 -9.82 38.92 -7.80
N PRO A 545 -9.33 39.79 -8.69
CA PRO A 545 -9.71 41.20 -8.69
C PRO A 545 -11.23 41.37 -8.73
N ALA A 546 -11.75 42.42 -8.06
CA ALA A 546 -13.16 42.81 -8.19
C ALA A 546 -13.51 42.92 -9.68
N SER A 547 -14.52 42.17 -10.09
CA SER A 547 -15.02 42.19 -11.47
C SER A 547 -16.54 42.29 -11.40
N PRO A 548 -17.18 43.13 -12.22
CA PRO A 548 -18.64 43.20 -12.25
C PRO A 548 -19.23 41.80 -12.46
N SER A 549 -20.12 41.37 -11.57
CA SER A 549 -20.77 40.07 -11.68
C SER A 549 -21.52 39.97 -13.02
N GLY A 550 -21.38 38.84 -13.69
CA GLY A 550 -22.18 38.51 -14.88
C GLY A 550 -23.61 38.06 -14.56
N ARG A 551 -23.99 38.06 -13.28
CA ARG A 551 -25.30 37.64 -12.77
C ARG A 551 -26.22 38.81 -12.49
N SER A 552 -27.53 38.56 -12.43
CA SER A 552 -28.50 39.64 -12.18
C SER A 552 -28.53 40.15 -10.73
N ALA A 553 -27.92 39.44 -9.77
CA ALA A 553 -27.80 39.86 -8.39
C ALA A 553 -26.40 39.51 -7.82
N THR A 554 -25.91 40.37 -6.92
CA THR A 554 -24.69 40.09 -6.17
C THR A 554 -24.70 40.74 -4.78
N PHE A 555 -24.03 40.11 -3.82
CA PHE A 555 -23.62 40.71 -2.55
C PHE A 555 -22.11 40.54 -2.41
N ASP A 556 -21.36 41.57 -2.82
CA ASP A 556 -19.90 41.59 -2.88
C ASP A 556 -19.26 42.48 -1.80
N PHE A 557 -20.07 43.25 -1.06
CA PHE A 557 -19.64 44.15 0.02
C PHE A 557 -18.65 45.26 -0.40
N GLU A 558 -18.42 45.46 -1.71
CA GLU A 558 -17.42 46.39 -2.24
C GLU A 558 -17.77 47.87 -2.01
N SER A 559 -18.96 48.17 -1.50
CA SER A 559 -19.34 49.50 -1.01
C SER A 559 -18.60 49.89 0.29
N GLY A 560 -18.03 48.92 1.01
CA GLY A 560 -17.46 49.12 2.35
C GLY A 560 -18.49 49.29 3.46
N GLU A 561 -19.79 49.21 3.13
CA GLU A 561 -20.90 49.35 4.07
C GLU A 561 -21.67 48.04 4.22
N LEU A 562 -22.21 47.74 5.40
CA LEU A 562 -23.04 46.55 5.61
C LEU A 562 -24.34 46.61 4.79
N ALA A 563 -24.87 47.82 4.56
CA ALA A 563 -26.13 48.00 3.85
C ALA A 563 -26.08 47.32 2.46
N PRO A 564 -27.10 46.52 2.08
CA PRO A 564 -28.43 46.40 2.70
C PRO A 564 -28.57 45.21 3.67
N TRP A 565 -27.54 44.72 4.32
CA TRP A 565 -27.66 43.67 5.34
C TRP A 565 -27.92 44.28 6.71
N LYS A 566 -28.44 43.48 7.66
CA LYS A 566 -28.75 43.91 9.03
C LYS A 566 -28.23 42.92 10.06
N VAL A 567 -27.64 43.44 11.13
CA VAL A 567 -27.44 42.68 12.37
C VAL A 567 -28.79 42.62 13.10
N ILE A 568 -29.27 41.42 13.42
CA ILE A 568 -30.57 41.18 14.07
C ILE A 568 -30.42 40.59 15.48
N GLU A 569 -29.26 40.03 15.80
CA GLU A 569 -28.91 39.52 17.12
C GLU A 569 -27.47 39.89 17.43
N GLY A 570 -27.17 40.18 18.69
CA GLY A 570 -25.81 40.47 19.15
C GLY A 570 -25.28 41.83 18.70
N SER A 571 -23.96 42.00 18.76
CA SER A 571 -23.30 43.25 18.38
C SER A 571 -21.94 42.98 17.77
N PHE A 572 -21.70 43.58 16.60
CA PHE A 572 -20.45 43.50 15.87
C PHE A 572 -19.95 44.91 15.59
N GLY A 573 -18.71 45.20 15.99
CA GLY A 573 -18.11 46.53 15.90
C GLY A 573 -17.67 46.93 14.48
N ASN A 574 -17.17 46.00 13.67
CA ASN A 574 -16.73 46.24 12.28
C ASN A 574 -17.07 45.02 11.41
N VAL A 575 -18.28 45.01 10.85
CA VAL A 575 -18.86 43.89 10.10
C VAL A 575 -18.41 43.79 8.65
N VAL A 576 -17.78 44.84 8.11
CA VAL A 576 -17.17 44.83 6.78
C VAL A 576 -15.67 45.04 6.94
N GLY A 577 -14.90 43.99 6.63
CA GLY A 577 -13.45 43.99 6.72
C GLY A 577 -12.80 44.41 5.41
N GLN A 578 -11.58 44.97 5.49
CA GLN A 578 -10.78 45.37 4.32
C GLN A 578 -9.33 44.86 4.37
N ARG A 579 -9.03 43.92 5.26
CA ARG A 579 -7.67 43.41 5.43
C ARG A 579 -7.24 42.56 4.24
N GLU A 580 -5.99 42.71 3.84
CA GLU A 580 -5.41 41.93 2.74
C GLU A 580 -4.81 40.61 3.26
N THR A 581 -4.10 40.66 4.39
CA THR A 581 -3.31 39.54 4.92
C THR A 581 -3.65 39.18 6.36
N PHE A 582 -3.41 37.93 6.74
CA PHE A 582 -3.53 37.45 8.11
C PHE A 582 -2.42 37.97 9.00
N PHE A 583 -2.75 38.02 10.28
CA PHE A 583 -1.91 38.56 11.35
C PHE A 583 -0.72 37.65 11.71
N HIS A 584 -0.82 36.32 11.54
CA HIS A 584 0.22 35.39 12.02
C HIS A 584 1.21 34.88 10.96
N ASN A 585 0.75 34.69 9.72
CA ASN A 585 1.54 34.06 8.66
C ASN A 585 1.54 34.88 7.36
N GLY A 586 0.94 36.07 7.35
CA GLY A 586 0.92 36.97 6.20
C GLY A 586 0.16 36.46 4.98
N GLN A 587 -0.57 35.34 5.07
CA GLN A 587 -1.34 34.81 3.95
C GLN A 587 -2.56 35.69 3.65
N GLU A 588 -3.03 35.70 2.41
CA GLU A 588 -4.15 36.54 2.00
C GLU A 588 -5.52 35.94 2.36
N TYR A 589 -6.50 36.80 2.68
CA TYR A 589 -7.89 36.40 2.99
C TYR A 589 -8.62 35.71 1.84
N ASN A 590 -8.10 35.83 0.61
CA ASN A 590 -8.66 35.19 -0.56
C ASN A 590 -10.13 35.58 -0.84
N LYS A 591 -10.41 36.86 -0.61
CA LYS A 591 -11.65 37.56 -0.99
C LYS A 591 -11.61 38.00 -2.46
N GLN A 592 -12.76 38.33 -3.03
CA GLN A 592 -12.84 39.08 -4.28
C GLN A 592 -12.81 40.58 -3.94
N GLY A 593 -12.01 41.37 -4.64
CA GLY A 593 -12.00 42.82 -4.38
C GLY A 593 -11.37 43.25 -3.05
N GLN A 594 -11.89 44.35 -2.50
CA GLN A 594 -11.30 45.06 -1.36
C GLN A 594 -12.02 44.80 -0.03
N TYR A 595 -13.30 44.50 -0.05
CA TYR A 595 -14.12 44.37 1.13
C TYR A 595 -14.69 42.95 1.26
N TYR A 596 -15.14 42.60 2.46
CA TYR A 596 -15.80 41.33 2.75
C TYR A 596 -16.59 41.46 4.04
N LEU A 597 -17.62 40.63 4.24
CA LEU A 597 -18.31 40.56 5.52
C LEU A 597 -17.54 39.70 6.50
N THR A 598 -17.47 40.11 7.77
CA THR A 598 -16.80 39.38 8.83
C THR A 598 -17.44 39.57 10.19
N THR A 599 -17.45 38.52 11.01
CA THR A 599 -17.83 38.61 12.42
C THR A 599 -16.63 38.72 13.37
N LEU A 600 -15.41 38.53 12.84
CA LEU A 600 -14.17 38.69 13.59
C LEU A 600 -13.92 40.19 13.87
N GLU A 601 -13.57 40.54 15.11
CA GLU A 601 -13.30 41.95 15.43
C GLU A 601 -12.07 42.46 14.66
N HIS A 602 -12.29 43.45 13.81
CA HIS A 602 -11.31 43.86 12.81
C HIS A 602 -11.03 45.37 12.78
N SER A 603 -11.10 46.07 13.92
CA SER A 603 -10.81 47.52 13.94
C SER A 603 -9.50 47.80 13.18
N PRO A 604 -9.41 48.92 12.43
CA PRO A 604 -8.21 49.27 11.66
C PRO A 604 -6.92 49.24 12.49
N GLU A 605 -7.04 49.46 13.81
CA GLU A 605 -5.96 49.48 14.79
C GLU A 605 -5.72 48.13 15.50
N ALA A 606 -6.60 47.14 15.34
CA ALA A 606 -6.52 45.87 16.05
C ALA A 606 -5.40 44.98 15.49
N VAL A 607 -4.32 44.81 16.26
CA VAL A 607 -3.13 44.01 15.89
C VAL A 607 -3.47 42.52 15.66
N LYS A 608 -4.54 42.02 16.26
CA LYS A 608 -5.09 40.66 16.08
C LYS A 608 -6.62 40.69 16.08
N GLY A 609 -7.26 39.69 15.47
CA GLY A 609 -8.72 39.51 15.54
C GLY A 609 -9.19 39.02 16.92
N SER A 610 -10.46 39.27 17.25
CA SER A 610 -11.12 38.77 18.47
C SER A 610 -12.42 38.02 18.15
N ASP A 611 -12.56 36.83 18.71
CA ASP A 611 -13.77 35.98 18.66
C ASP A 611 -14.80 36.38 19.74
N SER A 612 -14.62 37.49 20.45
CA SER A 612 -15.50 37.87 21.56
C SER A 612 -16.89 38.36 21.14
N GLN A 613 -17.11 38.57 19.85
CA GLN A 613 -18.36 39.09 19.31
C GLN A 613 -19.23 37.95 18.83
N THR A 614 -20.52 37.97 19.18
CA THR A 614 -21.49 36.99 18.72
C THR A 614 -22.74 37.69 18.23
N GLY A 615 -23.48 37.07 17.33
CA GLY A 615 -24.71 37.60 16.78
C GLY A 615 -25.12 36.95 15.45
N VAL A 616 -26.16 37.54 14.85
CA VAL A 616 -26.72 37.09 13.58
C VAL A 616 -26.88 38.26 12.63
N ILE A 617 -26.44 38.08 11.39
CA ILE A 617 -26.56 39.07 10.30
C ILE A 617 -27.42 38.48 9.18
N VAL A 618 -28.34 39.24 8.61
CA VAL A 618 -29.22 38.79 7.53
C VAL A 618 -29.19 39.70 6.32
N SER A 619 -29.33 39.11 5.14
CA SER A 619 -29.52 39.83 3.88
C SER A 619 -30.97 40.34 3.75
N PRO A 620 -31.26 41.22 2.79
CA PRO A 620 -32.61 41.43 2.31
C PRO A 620 -33.20 40.14 1.73
N LEU A 621 -34.53 40.13 1.57
CA LEU A 621 -35.22 39.08 0.83
C LEU A 621 -34.82 39.13 -0.66
N PHE A 622 -34.81 37.98 -1.31
CA PHE A 622 -34.67 37.87 -2.76
C PHE A 622 -35.49 36.70 -3.29
N ILE A 623 -35.78 36.73 -4.59
CA ILE A 623 -36.46 35.64 -5.30
C ILE A 623 -35.52 35.09 -6.37
N PRO A 624 -34.98 33.86 -6.21
CA PRO A 624 -34.11 33.24 -7.20
C PRO A 624 -34.80 33.06 -8.56
N THR A 625 -34.09 33.45 -9.62
CA THR A 625 -34.46 33.21 -11.01
C THR A 625 -33.45 32.30 -11.72
N GLY A 626 -32.21 32.24 -11.21
CA GLY A 626 -31.17 31.31 -11.62
C GLY A 626 -31.02 30.13 -10.68
N LYS A 627 -30.48 29.03 -11.21
CA LYS A 627 -30.37 27.74 -10.51
C LYS A 627 -29.22 27.66 -9.51
N LYS A 628 -28.35 28.66 -9.45
CA LYS A 628 -27.07 28.54 -8.74
C LYS A 628 -26.68 29.86 -8.10
N MET A 629 -26.17 29.76 -6.88
CA MET A 629 -25.46 30.82 -6.17
C MET A 629 -24.05 30.35 -5.86
N THR A 630 -23.04 31.16 -6.16
CA THR A 630 -21.65 30.94 -5.75
C THR A 630 -21.21 32.04 -4.82
N PHE A 631 -20.33 31.74 -3.86
CA PHE A 631 -19.79 32.70 -2.90
C PHE A 631 -18.48 32.22 -2.30
N ARG A 632 -17.89 33.02 -1.43
CA ARG A 632 -16.66 32.72 -0.69
C ARG A 632 -16.95 32.67 0.81
N ILE A 633 -16.36 31.71 1.53
CA ILE A 633 -16.53 31.56 2.99
C ILE A 633 -15.25 31.07 3.68
N GLY A 634 -14.82 31.77 4.73
CA GLY A 634 -13.74 31.41 5.65
C GLY A 634 -14.24 31.42 7.09
N GLY A 635 -13.31 31.29 8.04
CA GLY A 635 -13.58 31.24 9.48
C GLY A 635 -13.88 29.83 10.00
N GLY A 636 -14.68 29.76 11.05
CA GLY A 636 -14.99 28.55 11.83
C GLY A 636 -15.78 27.48 11.08
N ARG A 637 -15.55 26.23 11.47
CA ARG A 637 -16.28 25.04 11.00
C ARG A 637 -17.31 24.49 11.99
N GLY A 638 -17.56 25.23 13.08
CA GLY A 638 -18.40 24.82 14.20
C GLY A 638 -19.89 24.86 13.89
N ASP A 639 -20.70 24.28 14.78
CA ASP A 639 -22.16 24.29 14.66
C ASP A 639 -22.77 25.64 15.05
N GLU A 640 -22.01 26.48 15.75
CA GLU A 640 -22.40 27.82 16.20
C GLU A 640 -21.94 28.95 15.27
N THR A 641 -21.23 28.62 14.18
CA THR A 641 -20.58 29.59 13.29
C THR A 641 -20.76 29.15 11.84
N TYR A 642 -21.79 29.64 11.15
CA TYR A 642 -22.16 29.21 9.81
C TYR A 642 -22.95 30.26 8.99
N ALA A 643 -22.95 30.13 7.65
CA ALA A 643 -23.84 30.85 6.75
C ALA A 643 -24.98 29.93 6.29
N ALA A 644 -26.21 30.43 6.22
CA ALA A 644 -27.38 29.66 5.81
C ALA A 644 -28.22 30.38 4.76
N LEU A 645 -28.79 29.61 3.83
CA LEU A 645 -29.88 30.03 2.98
C LEU A 645 -31.19 29.66 3.68
N CYS A 646 -32.09 30.63 3.80
CA CYS A 646 -33.32 30.47 4.57
C CYS A 646 -34.54 30.74 3.68
N LYS A 647 -35.60 29.96 3.87
CA LYS A 647 -36.93 30.30 3.35
C LYS A 647 -37.51 31.43 4.21
N ALA A 648 -38.06 32.44 3.56
CA ALA A 648 -38.73 33.53 4.27
C ALA A 648 -40.03 33.06 4.96
N ASP A 649 -40.71 32.09 4.36
CA ASP A 649 -41.89 31.45 4.93
C ASP A 649 -41.46 30.33 5.91
N GLY A 650 -41.86 30.44 7.17
CA GLY A 650 -41.55 29.48 8.22
C GLY A 650 -40.14 29.57 8.83
N ASP A 651 -39.30 30.50 8.38
CA ASP A 651 -37.93 30.73 8.88
C ASP A 651 -36.98 29.52 8.82
N GLU A 652 -37.18 28.66 7.83
CA GLU A 652 -36.45 27.39 7.73
C GLU A 652 -35.08 27.58 7.08
N GLU A 653 -34.01 27.15 7.76
CA GLU A 653 -32.67 27.01 7.17
C GLU A 653 -32.63 25.78 6.26
N VAL A 654 -32.37 25.99 4.96
CA VAL A 654 -32.47 24.92 3.96
C VAL A 654 -31.13 24.48 3.38
N LEU A 655 -30.14 25.38 3.34
CA LEU A 655 -28.77 25.07 2.96
C LEU A 655 -27.81 25.78 3.91
N ILE A 656 -26.71 25.13 4.29
CA ILE A 656 -25.72 25.68 5.23
C ILE A 656 -24.32 25.54 4.64
N ALA A 657 -23.50 26.58 4.79
CA ALA A 657 -22.07 26.59 4.50
C ALA A 657 -21.28 27.02 5.73
N ARG A 658 -20.05 26.49 5.86
CA ARG A 658 -19.16 26.75 6.99
C ARG A 658 -17.74 26.98 6.48
N GLY A 659 -16.94 27.69 7.27
CA GLY A 659 -15.50 27.76 7.05
C GLY A 659 -14.80 26.44 7.38
N ILE A 660 -13.47 26.45 7.30
CA ILE A 660 -12.62 25.27 7.54
C ILE A 660 -11.63 25.45 8.69
N ASN A 661 -11.93 26.34 9.63
CA ASN A 661 -10.96 26.83 10.61
C ASN A 661 -9.75 27.48 9.93
N SER A 662 -10.04 28.36 8.97
CA SER A 662 -9.05 29.16 8.25
C SER A 662 -9.68 30.47 7.82
N GLN A 663 -8.95 31.57 7.96
CA GLN A 663 -9.37 32.87 7.43
C GLN A 663 -9.33 32.92 5.90
N VAL A 664 -8.61 31.99 5.26
CA VAL A 664 -8.59 31.84 3.80
C VAL A 664 -9.98 31.41 3.37
N MET A 665 -10.69 32.31 2.70
CA MET A 665 -12.03 31.98 2.22
C MET A 665 -11.97 30.90 1.14
N GLN A 666 -13.01 30.10 1.08
CA GLN A 666 -13.18 29.00 0.15
C GLN A 666 -14.34 29.24 -0.79
N GLY A 667 -14.23 28.75 -2.02
CA GLY A 667 -15.37 28.76 -2.94
C GLY A 667 -16.48 27.84 -2.41
N ALA A 668 -17.70 28.37 -2.36
CA ALA A 668 -18.91 27.68 -1.96
C ALA A 668 -20.01 27.88 -2.99
N GLU A 669 -20.96 26.94 -3.01
CA GLU A 669 -22.04 26.91 -3.98
C GLU A 669 -23.32 26.37 -3.36
N TRP A 670 -24.45 27.00 -3.68
CA TRP A 670 -25.78 26.54 -3.36
C TRP A 670 -26.60 26.34 -4.64
N ASP A 671 -27.26 25.18 -4.73
CA ASP A 671 -28.25 24.89 -5.77
C ASP A 671 -29.58 25.55 -5.39
N LEU A 672 -29.99 26.54 -6.18
CA LEU A 672 -31.23 27.27 -5.99
C LEU A 672 -32.40 26.68 -6.77
N THR A 673 -32.20 25.61 -7.55
CA THR A 673 -33.25 24.97 -8.37
C THR A 673 -34.52 24.65 -7.57
N PRO A 674 -34.46 24.11 -6.33
CA PRO A 674 -35.67 23.82 -5.56
C PRO A 674 -36.42 25.07 -5.05
N TYR A 675 -35.76 26.23 -5.07
CA TYR A 675 -36.23 27.47 -4.44
C TYR A 675 -36.54 28.57 -5.46
N LEU A 676 -36.52 28.25 -6.75
CA LEU A 676 -36.90 29.17 -7.81
C LEU A 676 -38.30 29.73 -7.57
N GLY A 677 -38.43 31.06 -7.64
CA GLY A 677 -39.70 31.75 -7.40
C GLY A 677 -40.13 31.88 -5.93
N GLN A 678 -39.38 31.33 -4.96
CA GLN A 678 -39.67 31.48 -3.53
C GLN A 678 -38.95 32.69 -2.93
N LYS A 679 -39.52 33.30 -1.89
CA LYS A 679 -38.83 34.36 -1.11
C LYS A 679 -37.79 33.71 -0.20
N MET A 680 -36.53 34.07 -0.39
CA MET A 680 -35.37 33.55 0.33
C MET A 680 -34.57 34.70 0.96
N TYR A 681 -33.71 34.39 1.94
CA TYR A 681 -32.67 35.31 2.42
C TYR A 681 -31.45 34.53 2.93
N ILE A 682 -30.34 35.22 3.15
CA ILE A 682 -29.11 34.64 3.71
C ILE A 682 -28.97 35.08 5.16
N ARG A 683 -28.52 34.16 6.01
CA ARG A 683 -28.21 34.37 7.43
C ARG A 683 -26.75 34.02 7.70
N ILE A 684 -26.03 34.88 8.39
CA ILE A 684 -24.68 34.63 8.93
C ILE A 684 -24.82 34.55 10.43
N VAL A 685 -24.49 33.39 11.00
CA VAL A 685 -24.61 33.09 12.43
C VAL A 685 -23.23 32.94 13.02
N ASP A 686 -23.00 33.61 14.14
CA ASP A 686 -21.79 33.44 14.94
C ASP A 686 -22.10 33.54 16.44
N HIS A 687 -22.16 32.41 17.13
CA HIS A 687 -22.46 32.32 18.56
C HIS A 687 -21.29 31.80 19.38
N SER A 688 -20.10 31.66 18.78
CA SER A 688 -18.95 31.07 19.46
C SER A 688 -17.97 32.14 19.92
N THR A 689 -17.52 32.04 21.18
CA THR A 689 -16.55 33.00 21.77
C THR A 689 -15.13 32.47 21.88
N THR A 690 -14.86 31.30 21.29
CA THR A 690 -13.57 30.60 21.45
C THR A 690 -13.10 29.94 20.16
N GLY A 691 -11.78 29.83 19.99
CA GLY A 691 -11.18 29.02 18.92
C GLY A 691 -11.18 29.69 17.55
N TRP A 692 -12.08 29.25 16.67
CA TRP A 692 -12.34 29.84 15.35
C TRP A 692 -13.78 30.39 15.34
N GLY A 693 -14.13 31.13 16.38
CA GLY A 693 -15.49 31.64 16.62
C GLY A 693 -15.78 32.90 15.82
N HIS A 694 -15.68 32.79 14.49
CA HIS A 694 -16.02 33.86 13.55
C HIS A 694 -16.21 33.33 12.13
N LEU A 695 -16.83 34.13 11.27
CA LEU A 695 -16.90 33.92 9.83
C LEU A 695 -16.32 35.08 9.04
N THR A 696 -15.91 34.75 7.83
CA THR A 696 -15.68 35.70 6.76
C THR A 696 -16.44 35.21 5.53
N VAL A 697 -17.23 36.07 4.88
CA VAL A 697 -17.97 35.71 3.66
C VAL A 697 -17.90 36.83 2.65
N ASP A 698 -17.95 36.46 1.38
CA ASP A 698 -17.77 37.41 0.29
C ASP A 698 -18.35 36.91 -1.04
N ASP A 699 -18.56 37.82 -1.99
CA ASP A 699 -18.85 37.54 -3.41
C ASP A 699 -20.03 36.59 -3.67
N PHE A 700 -21.19 36.82 -3.05
CA PHE A 700 -22.40 36.09 -3.43
C PHE A 700 -22.83 36.50 -4.84
N GLN A 701 -22.79 35.59 -5.81
CA GLN A 701 -23.23 35.81 -7.20
C GLN A 701 -24.33 34.82 -7.59
N PHE A 702 -25.46 35.35 -8.06
CA PHE A 702 -26.64 34.55 -8.39
C PHE A 702 -27.63 35.37 -9.24
N ASP A 703 -28.53 34.69 -9.97
CA ASP A 703 -29.60 35.40 -10.67
C ASP A 703 -30.85 35.42 -9.80
N ALA A 704 -31.30 36.61 -9.43
CA ALA A 704 -32.49 36.83 -8.62
C ALA A 704 -33.08 38.24 -8.79
N ASN A 705 -34.28 38.42 -8.26
CA ASN A 705 -34.87 39.72 -7.95
C ASN A 705 -34.67 40.01 -6.46
N VAL A 706 -33.76 40.92 -6.12
CA VAL A 706 -33.53 41.37 -4.73
C VAL A 706 -34.63 42.34 -4.31
N LEU A 707 -35.20 42.13 -3.13
CA LEU A 707 -36.29 42.92 -2.57
C LEU A 707 -35.76 43.84 -1.47
N PRO A 708 -36.37 45.01 -1.24
CA PRO A 708 -36.00 45.92 -0.15
C PRO A 708 -36.51 45.45 1.23
N GLU A 709 -37.37 44.43 1.24
CA GLU A 709 -37.96 43.82 2.43
C GLU A 709 -36.99 42.85 3.11
N TYR A 710 -37.28 42.54 4.36
CA TYR A 710 -36.57 41.54 5.14
C TYR A 710 -37.60 40.63 5.84
N PRO A 711 -37.22 39.45 6.36
CA PRO A 711 -38.14 38.57 7.07
C PRO A 711 -38.75 39.28 8.30
N GLN A 712 -40.08 39.44 8.29
CA GLN A 712 -40.78 40.29 9.27
C GLN A 712 -40.67 39.79 10.71
N HIS A 713 -40.54 38.48 10.90
CA HIS A 713 -40.38 37.85 12.21
C HIS A 713 -38.98 38.02 12.82
N LEU A 714 -37.99 38.47 12.05
CA LEU A 714 -36.62 38.69 12.52
C LEU A 714 -36.30 40.15 12.85
N ILE A 715 -37.18 41.10 12.50
CA ILE A 715 -36.90 42.56 12.58
C ILE A 715 -38.03 43.32 13.29
N ALA A 716 -38.97 42.62 13.93
CA ALA A 716 -39.82 43.24 14.93
C ALA A 716 -38.99 43.47 16.22
N PRO A 717 -39.19 44.60 16.92
CA PRO A 717 -38.35 44.99 18.06
C PRO A 717 -38.42 44.03 19.24
#